data_AF-A0A0G2ANN7-F1
#
_entry.id   AF-A0A0G2ANN7-F1
#
_cell.length_a   1.000
_cell.length_b   1.000
_cell.length_c   1.000
_cell.angle_alpha   90.00
_cell.angle_beta   90.00
_cell.angle_gamma   90.00
#
_symmetry.space_group_name_H-M   'P 1'
#
loop_
_entity.id
_entity.type
_entity.pdbx_description
1 polymer ?
#
loop_
_entity_poly.entity_id
_entity_poly.type
_entity_poly.pdbx_seq_one_letter_code
_entity_poly.pdbx_strand_id
1 'polypeptide(L)'
;MRKAIFSCVKVRMKSSFVITAFLLVFGFLAEARAAGPTTVAYDPGGGIATQILTRDNSPYVISGGCADNTLRRGKTLAIEAGVVVKFQPPEYCNGGTRPTQILVYGDLFVKGTPADPVVFTSWHDSDAQPAAASSTSPRPQPGDWGRIQLGGTAADSQVSIEYAEFRYGGGNVSAMLVASSPAPKTLFLDHLEFASSSSYGITTYVPLAIHHSRFYGHALGAINADPAPGAVPAQTVRGENNWWGHASGPSASSNPGGRGQRFTGNVSYRPWLGQGTVPEPVIIIPGILGTELKKAGELIWPNVGRMLFDRGDDFMDVLKMKDNGDPSDSGVEPGRGIRSYEIGPKTVSDYLDSLMAEFSAAGYVENESLFVFPYDWRVDARITAQGLKDRIDDILAESGAARVDLVAHSLGGIIAKSYLYAHPDAPVDAAVFAGTPHWGAPEAAKTLLWGDDLGMRFIIPFLSPKKIGEISRTMPSVYQLLPSAAYTDRFGSYLVDETKNKTFSAAESQSWLVSQGLKKPFFDFAAALHTPEFDAFAPEGARTYSLSGCARPTVGQIIKKNSAAKKSVYAVNFVAGDGTVPVGSSDALAKAENFYVPGAAHRRLLSQAPLRRLAVDLVSGSYRPEDLPDTIRRHAAGCSLGGRLLAAAGPAIVHTRWKSPAAKRARLI
;
A
#
# COMPACT_ATOMS: atom_id res chain seq x y z
N MET A 1 11.25 0.60 62.51
CA MET A 1 10.42 -0.40 63.22
C MET A 1 8.97 0.08 63.23
N ARG A 2 8.02 -0.74 62.71
CA ARG A 2 6.56 -0.86 63.02
C ARG A 2 5.72 0.46 63.09
N LYS A 3 4.52 0.63 62.53
CA LYS A 3 3.47 -0.22 61.93
C LYS A 3 2.35 0.75 61.42
N ALA A 4 1.68 0.39 60.32
CA ALA A 4 0.25 0.53 59.93
C ALA A 4 -0.48 1.90 60.15
N ILE A 5 -1.40 2.40 59.31
CA ILE A 5 -2.58 1.79 58.64
C ILE A 5 -2.99 2.73 57.47
N PHE A 6 -3.26 2.22 56.27
CA PHE A 6 -4.25 2.81 55.35
C PHE A 6 -4.97 1.68 54.59
N SER A 7 -6.30 1.72 54.64
CA SER A 7 -7.23 0.77 54.02
C SER A 7 -7.46 1.13 52.55
N CYS A 8 -7.41 0.15 51.66
CA CYS A 8 -7.95 0.25 50.31
C CYS A 8 -8.62 -1.08 49.94
N VAL A 9 -9.89 -1.01 49.53
CA VAL A 9 -10.70 -2.13 49.05
C VAL A 9 -10.45 -2.30 47.55
N LYS A 10 -9.96 -3.48 47.14
CA LYS A 10 -9.95 -3.95 45.75
C LYS A 10 -10.42 -5.40 45.72
N VAL A 11 -11.48 -5.69 44.96
CA VAL A 11 -12.04 -7.03 44.80
C VAL A 11 -11.38 -7.75 43.62
N ARG A 12 -10.90 -8.96 43.97
CA ARG A 12 -10.32 -10.09 43.23
C ARG A 12 -10.63 -10.29 41.73
N MET A 13 -9.57 -10.50 40.96
CA MET A 13 -9.44 -11.58 39.95
C MET A 13 -8.52 -12.66 40.51
N LYS A 14 -8.88 -13.95 40.39
CA LYS A 14 -8.06 -15.09 40.81
C LYS A 14 -7.68 -15.92 39.59
N SER A 15 -6.38 -16.01 39.33
CA SER A 15 -5.73 -17.08 38.57
C SER A 15 -5.12 -18.08 39.55
N SER A 16 -5.21 -19.38 39.29
CA SER A 16 -4.30 -20.38 39.88
C SER A 16 -4.25 -21.65 39.01
N PHE A 17 -3.03 -21.98 38.59
CA PHE A 17 -2.54 -23.26 38.08
C PHE A 17 -2.46 -24.30 39.21
N VAL A 18 -2.52 -25.62 38.90
CA VAL A 18 -1.59 -26.69 39.37
C VAL A 18 -1.97 -28.07 38.74
N ILE A 19 -1.07 -28.59 37.89
CA ILE A 19 -0.43 -29.94 37.79
C ILE A 19 -1.27 -31.25 37.69
N THR A 20 -1.16 -31.86 36.49
CA THR A 20 -0.86 -33.26 36.08
C THR A 20 -1.47 -34.49 36.80
N ALA A 21 -2.18 -35.32 36.02
CA ALA A 21 -2.08 -36.79 36.09
C ALA A 21 -2.38 -37.43 34.71
N PHE A 22 -1.39 -38.13 34.16
CA PHE A 22 -1.47 -38.99 32.97
C PHE A 22 -2.16 -40.31 33.35
N LEU A 23 -3.23 -40.69 32.66
CA LEU A 23 -3.72 -42.07 32.58
C LEU A 23 -4.14 -42.37 31.14
N LEU A 24 -3.34 -43.23 30.50
CA LEU A 24 -3.63 -43.90 29.24
C LEU A 24 -4.92 -44.72 29.37
N VAL A 25 -5.95 -44.38 28.60
CA VAL A 25 -7.01 -45.31 28.22
C VAL A 25 -7.08 -45.33 26.69
N PHE A 26 -6.78 -46.51 26.15
CA PHE A 26 -6.88 -46.85 24.74
C PHE A 26 -8.33 -46.71 24.24
N GLY A 27 -8.47 -46.02 23.11
CA GLY A 27 -9.30 -46.45 21.99
C GLY A 27 -10.79 -46.69 22.22
N PHE A 28 -11.56 -45.61 22.15
CA PHE A 28 -12.72 -45.58 21.25
C PHE A 28 -12.65 -44.26 20.49
N LEU A 29 -12.24 -44.34 19.22
CA LEU A 29 -12.59 -43.32 18.24
C LEU A 29 -14.12 -43.33 18.17
N ALA A 30 -14.77 -42.44 18.92
CA ALA A 30 -16.07 -41.97 18.51
C ALA A 30 -15.83 -41.21 17.22
N GLU A 31 -16.12 -41.84 16.09
CA GLU A 31 -16.27 -41.13 14.83
C GLU A 31 -17.23 -39.96 15.09
N ALA A 32 -16.70 -38.74 15.07
CA ALA A 32 -17.52 -37.55 14.99
C ALA A 32 -18.26 -37.64 13.66
N ARG A 33 -19.46 -38.22 13.70
CA ARG A 33 -20.36 -38.26 12.55
C ARG A 33 -20.60 -36.81 12.17
N ALA A 34 -20.14 -36.40 10.99
CA ALA A 34 -20.43 -35.08 10.46
C ALA A 34 -21.95 -34.87 10.56
N ALA A 35 -22.38 -33.80 11.25
CA ALA A 35 -23.78 -33.45 11.29
C ALA A 35 -24.28 -33.34 9.84
N GLY A 36 -25.42 -33.96 9.54
CA GLY A 36 -26.03 -33.86 8.22
C GLY A 36 -26.36 -32.40 7.90
N PRO A 37 -26.64 -32.08 6.62
CA PRO A 37 -26.98 -30.73 6.21
C PRO A 37 -28.16 -30.16 7.00
N THR A 38 -28.06 -28.91 7.44
CA THR A 38 -29.09 -28.21 8.21
C THR A 38 -30.10 -27.54 7.28
N THR A 39 -31.38 -27.84 7.36
CA THR A 39 -32.39 -27.08 6.58
C THR A 39 -32.56 -25.69 7.18
N VAL A 40 -32.61 -24.65 6.33
CA VAL A 40 -32.96 -23.29 6.77
C VAL A 40 -34.33 -23.29 7.44
N ALA A 41 -34.50 -22.53 8.53
CA ALA A 41 -35.78 -22.50 9.24
C ALA A 41 -36.84 -21.70 8.47
N TYR A 42 -38.08 -22.21 8.43
CA TYR A 42 -39.23 -21.57 7.80
C TYR A 42 -40.31 -21.24 8.83
N ASP A 43 -41.01 -20.13 8.64
CA ASP A 43 -42.15 -19.77 9.47
C ASP A 43 -43.34 -20.73 9.17
N PRO A 44 -44.22 -21.04 10.15
CA PRO A 44 -45.39 -21.89 9.93
C PRO A 44 -46.33 -21.39 8.82
N GLY A 45 -46.33 -20.08 8.55
CA GLY A 45 -47.10 -19.44 7.48
C GLY A 45 -46.40 -19.41 6.11
N GLY A 46 -45.24 -20.09 5.98
CA GLY A 46 -44.38 -20.03 4.80
C GLY A 46 -43.42 -18.85 4.81
N GLY A 47 -42.34 -18.98 4.05
CA GLY A 47 -41.24 -18.02 4.02
C GLY A 47 -40.14 -18.37 5.02
N ILE A 48 -38.95 -17.83 4.76
CA ILE A 48 -37.77 -18.02 5.60
C ILE A 48 -37.97 -17.24 6.92
N ALA A 49 -37.77 -17.94 8.04
CA ALA A 49 -37.87 -17.35 9.37
C ALA A 49 -36.68 -16.43 9.67
N THR A 50 -36.85 -15.52 10.63
CA THR A 50 -35.73 -14.72 11.14
C THR A 50 -34.72 -15.61 11.85
N GLN A 51 -33.47 -15.60 11.39
CA GLN A 51 -32.44 -16.48 11.91
C GLN A 51 -31.03 -16.01 11.56
N ILE A 52 -30.05 -16.60 12.25
CA ILE A 52 -28.62 -16.46 11.96
C ILE A 52 -28.12 -17.84 11.52
N LEU A 53 -27.51 -17.91 10.34
CA LEU A 53 -26.83 -19.11 9.87
C LEU A 53 -25.39 -19.06 10.38
N THR A 54 -25.05 -19.99 11.27
CA THR A 54 -23.73 -20.08 11.92
C THR A 54 -22.84 -21.15 11.28
N ARG A 55 -21.51 -20.96 11.36
CA ARG A 55 -20.52 -21.91 10.80
C ARG A 55 -20.66 -23.32 11.36
N ASP A 56 -20.98 -23.46 12.65
CA ASP A 56 -21.08 -24.74 13.35
C ASP A 56 -22.20 -25.66 12.81
N ASN A 57 -23.20 -25.08 12.16
CA ASN A 57 -24.34 -25.82 11.58
C ASN A 57 -24.28 -25.87 10.04
N SER A 58 -23.20 -25.38 9.43
CA SER A 58 -22.96 -25.47 7.98
C SER A 58 -22.73 -26.94 7.56
N PRO A 59 -23.21 -27.38 6.38
CA PRO A 59 -23.90 -26.59 5.36
C PRO A 59 -25.41 -26.42 5.63
N TYR A 60 -25.95 -25.28 5.23
CA TYR A 60 -27.39 -25.03 5.22
C TYR A 60 -28.02 -25.37 3.87
N VAL A 61 -29.29 -25.77 3.89
CA VAL A 61 -30.04 -26.18 2.70
C VAL A 61 -31.25 -25.31 2.48
N ILE A 62 -31.35 -24.77 1.27
CA ILE A 62 -32.56 -24.14 0.75
C ILE A 62 -33.41 -25.22 0.11
N SER A 63 -34.65 -25.35 0.59
CA SER A 63 -35.62 -26.31 0.08
C SER A 63 -35.94 -26.07 -1.40
N GLY A 64 -36.27 -27.14 -2.13
CA GLY A 64 -36.52 -27.14 -3.58
C GLY A 64 -37.49 -26.09 -4.10
N GLY A 65 -37.53 -25.89 -5.42
CA GLY A 65 -38.24 -24.78 -6.08
C GLY A 65 -39.76 -24.69 -5.85
N CYS A 66 -40.39 -25.69 -5.22
CA CYS A 66 -41.79 -25.65 -4.84
C CYS A 66 -42.03 -25.09 -3.43
N ALA A 67 -40.98 -24.97 -2.60
CA ALA A 67 -41.05 -24.36 -1.29
C ALA A 67 -41.17 -22.81 -1.35
N ASP A 68 -41.77 -22.22 -0.33
CA ASP A 68 -41.80 -20.76 -0.17
C ASP A 68 -40.49 -20.25 0.44
N ASN A 69 -39.49 -20.03 -0.41
CA ASN A 69 -38.18 -19.50 -0.06
C ASN A 69 -38.14 -17.95 -0.05
N THR A 70 -39.17 -17.34 0.52
CA THR A 70 -39.28 -15.88 0.59
C THR A 70 -38.84 -15.37 1.96
N LEU A 71 -37.80 -14.52 2.02
CA LEU A 71 -37.51 -13.71 3.20
C LEU A 71 -38.43 -12.50 3.19
N ARG A 72 -39.53 -12.60 3.93
CA ARG A 72 -40.62 -11.59 3.94
C ARG A 72 -40.19 -10.30 4.66
N ARG A 73 -40.91 -9.21 4.39
CA ARG A 73 -40.68 -7.90 5.05
C ARG A 73 -40.72 -8.03 6.58
N GLY A 74 -39.80 -7.33 7.25
CA GLY A 74 -39.66 -7.37 8.72
C GLY A 74 -39.00 -8.63 9.25
N LYS A 75 -38.54 -9.53 8.38
CA LYS A 75 -37.70 -10.68 8.74
C LYS A 75 -36.24 -10.37 8.39
N THR A 76 -35.33 -10.98 9.15
CA THR A 76 -33.89 -10.82 8.96
C THR A 76 -33.21 -12.17 8.79
N LEU A 77 -32.39 -12.32 7.76
CA LEU A 77 -31.48 -13.45 7.59
C LEU A 77 -30.04 -12.94 7.69
N ALA A 78 -29.31 -13.36 8.72
CA ALA A 78 -27.88 -13.09 8.84
C ALA A 78 -27.08 -14.38 8.59
N ILE A 79 -25.94 -14.27 7.92
CA ILE A 79 -25.09 -15.40 7.55
C ILE A 79 -23.65 -15.07 7.94
N GLU A 80 -23.08 -15.91 8.81
CA GLU A 80 -21.71 -15.75 9.33
C GLU A 80 -20.65 -16.25 8.35
N ALA A 81 -19.41 -15.80 8.54
CA ALA A 81 -18.26 -16.21 7.76
C ALA A 81 -18.05 -17.73 7.73
N GLY A 82 -17.65 -18.27 6.58
CA GLY A 82 -17.39 -19.69 6.37
C GLY A 82 -18.63 -20.58 6.24
N VAL A 83 -19.84 -20.00 6.22
CA VAL A 83 -21.09 -20.77 6.00
C VAL A 83 -21.25 -21.15 4.54
N VAL A 84 -21.62 -22.40 4.29
CA VAL A 84 -22.04 -22.90 2.97
C VAL A 84 -23.56 -23.02 2.92
N VAL A 85 -24.18 -22.44 1.90
CA VAL A 85 -25.61 -22.53 1.60
C VAL A 85 -25.80 -23.29 0.29
N LYS A 86 -26.42 -24.47 0.36
CA LYS A 86 -26.68 -25.35 -0.77
C LYS A 86 -28.14 -25.27 -1.21
N PHE A 87 -28.34 -25.13 -2.52
CA PHE A 87 -29.66 -25.07 -3.14
C PHE A 87 -30.03 -26.45 -3.66
N GLN A 88 -31.18 -27.00 -3.22
CA GLN A 88 -31.71 -28.25 -3.76
C GLN A 88 -31.99 -28.13 -5.27
N PRO A 89 -31.98 -29.25 -6.02
CA PRO A 89 -32.29 -29.24 -7.44
C PRO A 89 -33.68 -28.65 -7.76
N PRO A 90 -33.92 -28.18 -9.00
CA PRO A 90 -35.23 -27.72 -9.43
C PRO A 90 -36.30 -28.79 -9.26
N GLU A 91 -37.50 -28.38 -8.91
CA GLU A 91 -38.60 -29.28 -8.57
C GLU A 91 -39.79 -29.06 -9.50
N TYR A 92 -40.48 -30.13 -9.90
CA TYR A 92 -41.66 -30.03 -10.76
C TYR A 92 -42.93 -29.86 -9.91
N CYS A 93 -43.61 -28.72 -10.06
CA CYS A 93 -44.91 -28.49 -9.43
C CYS A 93 -45.75 -27.48 -10.22
N ASN A 94 -47.08 -27.61 -10.08
CA ASN A 94 -48.05 -26.74 -10.76
C ASN A 94 -47.84 -26.67 -12.28
N GLY A 95 -47.49 -27.81 -12.91
CA GLY A 95 -47.35 -27.92 -14.35
C GLY A 95 -46.01 -27.45 -14.93
N GLY A 96 -45.01 -27.11 -14.11
CA GLY A 96 -43.71 -26.67 -14.59
C GLY A 96 -42.55 -26.93 -13.62
N THR A 97 -41.34 -26.96 -14.16
CA THR A 97 -40.11 -27.06 -13.37
C THR A 97 -39.78 -25.72 -12.76
N ARG A 98 -39.72 -25.64 -11.44
CA ARG A 98 -39.38 -24.43 -10.68
C ARG A 98 -37.93 -24.50 -10.20
N PRO A 99 -37.08 -23.53 -10.55
CA PRO A 99 -35.74 -23.47 -10.02
C PRO A 99 -35.76 -23.08 -8.54
N THR A 100 -34.86 -23.66 -7.76
CA THR A 100 -34.67 -23.28 -6.35
C THR A 100 -34.05 -21.89 -6.27
N GLN A 101 -34.68 -20.99 -5.53
CA GLN A 101 -34.33 -19.57 -5.48
C GLN A 101 -34.68 -18.99 -4.11
N ILE A 102 -34.10 -17.85 -3.75
CA ILE A 102 -34.52 -17.05 -2.58
C ILE A 102 -35.06 -15.71 -3.08
N LEU A 103 -36.21 -15.30 -2.56
CA LEU A 103 -36.78 -13.97 -2.78
C LEU A 103 -36.61 -13.13 -1.52
N VAL A 104 -35.86 -12.03 -1.60
CA VAL A 104 -35.46 -11.20 -0.45
C VAL A 104 -36.24 -9.90 -0.44
N TYR A 105 -37.27 -9.85 0.42
CA TYR A 105 -38.09 -8.66 0.69
C TYR A 105 -37.87 -8.10 2.12
N GLY A 106 -37.11 -8.81 2.96
CA GLY A 106 -36.65 -8.41 4.29
C GLY A 106 -35.17 -8.04 4.30
N ASP A 107 -34.54 -8.06 5.48
CA ASP A 107 -33.14 -7.67 5.67
C ASP A 107 -32.20 -8.87 5.50
N LEU A 108 -31.16 -8.73 4.68
CA LEU A 108 -30.16 -9.76 4.42
C LEU A 108 -28.76 -9.24 4.74
N PHE A 109 -28.07 -9.94 5.63
CA PHE A 109 -26.68 -9.64 5.99
C PHE A 109 -25.80 -10.87 5.78
N VAL A 110 -24.89 -10.80 4.81
CA VAL A 110 -23.91 -11.86 4.54
C VAL A 110 -22.53 -11.33 4.85
N LYS A 111 -21.89 -11.89 5.89
CA LYS A 111 -20.64 -11.37 6.45
C LYS A 111 -19.52 -12.40 6.34
N GLY A 112 -19.01 -12.61 5.13
CA GLY A 112 -17.81 -13.42 4.93
C GLY A 112 -16.53 -12.69 5.32
N THR A 113 -15.41 -13.38 5.14
CA THR A 113 -14.05 -12.80 5.23
C THR A 113 -13.19 -13.32 4.08
N PRO A 114 -12.01 -12.72 3.77
CA PRO A 114 -11.10 -13.27 2.77
C PRO A 114 -10.67 -14.72 3.04
N ALA A 115 -10.53 -15.10 4.32
CA ALA A 115 -10.08 -16.44 4.72
C ALA A 115 -11.23 -17.45 4.74
N ASP A 116 -12.43 -17.01 5.11
CA ASP A 116 -13.63 -17.83 5.26
C ASP A 116 -14.83 -17.15 4.57
N PRO A 117 -14.94 -17.21 3.23
CA PRO A 117 -16.06 -16.63 2.50
C PRO A 117 -17.37 -17.41 2.76
N VAL A 118 -18.51 -16.75 2.52
CA VAL A 118 -19.82 -17.43 2.49
C VAL A 118 -20.04 -18.01 1.09
N VAL A 119 -20.42 -19.28 0.98
CA VAL A 119 -20.56 -19.94 -0.33
C VAL A 119 -22.01 -20.32 -0.61
N PHE A 120 -22.61 -19.73 -1.65
CA PHE A 120 -23.90 -20.12 -2.23
C PHE A 120 -23.67 -21.02 -3.43
N THR A 121 -24.11 -22.28 -3.37
CA THR A 121 -23.76 -23.27 -4.39
C THR A 121 -24.83 -24.35 -4.60
N SER A 122 -24.61 -25.16 -5.63
CA SER A 122 -25.43 -26.33 -5.95
C SER A 122 -25.41 -27.36 -4.82
N TRP A 123 -26.53 -28.08 -4.65
CA TRP A 123 -26.59 -29.32 -3.87
C TRP A 123 -25.52 -30.34 -4.27
N HIS A 124 -25.15 -30.33 -5.55
CA HIS A 124 -24.18 -31.25 -6.13
C HIS A 124 -22.71 -30.81 -5.95
N ASP A 125 -22.45 -29.62 -5.44
CA ASP A 125 -21.10 -29.12 -5.24
C ASP A 125 -20.44 -29.81 -4.04
N SER A 126 -19.61 -30.81 -4.31
CA SER A 126 -18.85 -31.57 -3.31
C SER A 126 -17.62 -30.85 -2.79
N ASP A 127 -17.12 -29.84 -3.50
CA ASP A 127 -15.88 -29.12 -3.15
C ASP A 127 -16.15 -28.13 -2.01
N ALA A 128 -17.38 -27.60 -1.91
CA ALA A 128 -17.84 -26.75 -0.82
C ALA A 128 -18.40 -27.55 0.39
N GLN A 129 -17.55 -28.33 1.06
CA GLN A 129 -17.88 -29.30 2.14
C GLN A 129 -18.64 -30.57 1.66
N PRO A 130 -18.02 -31.77 1.75
CA PRO A 130 -18.50 -33.00 1.13
C PRO A 130 -19.65 -33.72 1.86
N ALA A 131 -19.99 -33.35 3.10
CA ALA A 131 -20.96 -34.09 3.92
C ALA A 131 -22.41 -34.12 3.37
N ALA A 132 -22.72 -33.30 2.36
CA ALA A 132 -24.05 -33.22 1.74
C ALA A 132 -24.16 -33.88 0.35
N ALA A 133 -23.05 -34.24 -0.29
CA ALA A 133 -23.05 -34.84 -1.63
C ALA A 133 -22.76 -36.34 -1.54
N SER A 134 -23.66 -37.17 -2.06
CA SER A 134 -23.41 -38.61 -2.23
C SER A 134 -22.25 -38.82 -3.22
N SER A 135 -21.42 -39.85 -3.02
CA SER A 135 -20.40 -40.28 -3.99
C SER A 135 -20.97 -40.72 -5.36
N THR A 136 -22.30 -40.76 -5.48
CA THR A 136 -23.07 -41.04 -6.70
C THR A 136 -23.82 -39.83 -7.28
N SER A 137 -23.73 -38.65 -6.66
CA SER A 137 -24.38 -37.44 -7.19
C SER A 137 -23.69 -36.94 -8.46
N PRO A 138 -24.44 -36.40 -9.44
CA PRO A 138 -23.84 -35.73 -10.59
C PRO A 138 -22.94 -34.59 -10.14
N ARG A 139 -21.92 -34.23 -10.94
CA ARG A 139 -21.07 -33.05 -10.68
C ARG A 139 -21.91 -31.77 -10.80
N PRO A 140 -21.58 -30.69 -10.06
CA PRO A 140 -22.33 -29.46 -10.13
C PRO A 140 -22.25 -28.84 -11.54
N GLN A 141 -23.36 -28.30 -12.02
CA GLN A 141 -23.45 -27.69 -13.35
C GLN A 141 -24.06 -26.29 -13.28
N PRO A 142 -23.66 -25.36 -14.18
CA PRO A 142 -24.36 -24.09 -14.34
C PRO A 142 -25.87 -24.31 -14.52
N GLY A 143 -26.67 -23.68 -13.66
CA GLY A 143 -28.13 -23.76 -13.70
C GLY A 143 -28.75 -24.80 -12.77
N ASP A 144 -27.95 -25.47 -11.92
CA ASP A 144 -28.43 -26.38 -10.87
C ASP A 144 -29.38 -25.69 -9.89
N TRP A 145 -29.30 -24.36 -9.75
CA TRP A 145 -30.25 -23.55 -9.01
C TRP A 145 -30.55 -22.22 -9.73
N GLY A 146 -31.59 -21.54 -9.28
CA GLY A 146 -32.11 -20.31 -9.90
C GLY A 146 -31.32 -19.07 -9.51
N ARG A 147 -31.86 -18.30 -8.57
CA ARG A 147 -31.32 -16.99 -8.19
C ARG A 147 -31.52 -16.66 -6.71
N ILE A 148 -30.78 -15.67 -6.25
CA ILE A 148 -31.14 -14.84 -5.10
C ILE A 148 -31.64 -13.51 -5.68
N GLN A 149 -32.89 -13.16 -5.40
CA GLN A 149 -33.49 -11.91 -5.87
C GLN A 149 -33.60 -10.92 -4.71
N LEU A 150 -33.02 -9.74 -4.88
CA LEU A 150 -33.05 -8.63 -3.93
C LEU A 150 -34.09 -7.60 -4.35
N GLY A 151 -34.96 -7.18 -3.43
CA GLY A 151 -35.97 -6.16 -3.68
C GLY A 151 -37.18 -6.69 -4.48
N GLY A 152 -37.98 -5.77 -5.03
CA GLY A 152 -39.17 -6.11 -5.83
C GLY A 152 -40.53 -5.87 -5.17
N THR A 153 -40.58 -5.65 -3.85
CA THR A 153 -41.83 -5.33 -3.13
C THR A 153 -41.68 -4.37 -1.93
N ALA A 154 -40.45 -4.06 -1.47
CA ALA A 154 -40.20 -3.24 -0.30
C ALA A 154 -38.99 -2.30 -0.49
N ALA A 155 -39.19 -1.00 -0.28
CA ALA A 155 -38.15 0.02 -0.37
C ALA A 155 -37.41 0.28 0.96
N ASP A 156 -37.78 -0.42 2.05
CA ASP A 156 -37.26 -0.17 3.39
C ASP A 156 -36.23 -1.20 3.87
N SER A 157 -35.98 -2.27 3.11
CA SER A 157 -35.08 -3.36 3.51
C SER A 157 -33.61 -2.99 3.39
N GLN A 158 -32.77 -3.64 4.20
CA GLN A 158 -31.32 -3.49 4.17
C GLN A 158 -30.65 -4.75 3.65
N VAL A 159 -29.78 -4.61 2.65
CA VAL A 159 -28.99 -5.71 2.11
C VAL A 159 -27.51 -5.33 2.12
N SER A 160 -26.68 -6.14 2.77
CA SER A 160 -25.21 -6.11 2.67
C SER A 160 -24.71 -7.54 2.42
N ILE A 161 -23.90 -7.70 1.38
CA ILE A 161 -23.25 -8.96 1.02
C ILE A 161 -21.78 -8.69 0.78
N GLU A 162 -20.93 -9.29 1.60
CA GLU A 162 -19.48 -9.09 1.62
C GLU A 162 -18.77 -10.44 1.69
N TYR A 163 -17.69 -10.60 0.91
CA TYR A 163 -16.88 -11.83 0.86
C TYR A 163 -17.72 -13.11 0.68
N ALA A 164 -18.50 -13.14 -0.40
CA ALA A 164 -19.36 -14.28 -0.72
C ALA A 164 -19.16 -14.78 -2.14
N GLU A 165 -19.35 -16.08 -2.32
CA GLU A 165 -19.23 -16.76 -3.59
C GLU A 165 -20.57 -17.32 -4.06
N PHE A 166 -20.86 -17.17 -5.34
CA PHE A 166 -22.06 -17.66 -6.01
C PHE A 166 -21.62 -18.58 -7.14
N ARG A 167 -21.94 -19.86 -7.04
CA ARG A 167 -21.49 -20.88 -7.99
C ARG A 167 -22.66 -21.66 -8.57
N TYR A 168 -22.59 -22.01 -9.85
CA TYR A 168 -23.49 -22.99 -10.50
C TYR A 168 -24.98 -22.61 -10.56
N GLY A 169 -25.34 -21.34 -10.38
CA GLY A 169 -26.73 -20.88 -10.45
C GLY A 169 -27.14 -20.35 -11.83
N GLY A 170 -28.23 -19.57 -11.87
CA GLY A 170 -28.74 -18.92 -13.08
C GLY A 170 -29.73 -19.76 -13.90
N GLY A 171 -30.22 -20.88 -13.36
CA GLY A 171 -31.05 -21.85 -14.07
C GLY A 171 -32.48 -21.36 -14.30
N ASN A 172 -32.92 -21.31 -15.57
CA ASN A 172 -34.25 -20.84 -15.99
C ASN A 172 -34.59 -19.41 -15.49
N VAL A 173 -33.56 -18.57 -15.26
CA VAL A 173 -33.67 -17.20 -14.75
C VAL A 173 -32.62 -16.29 -15.38
N SER A 174 -32.64 -14.98 -15.07
CA SER A 174 -31.74 -14.00 -15.69
C SER A 174 -30.31 -13.97 -15.13
N ALA A 175 -30.08 -14.36 -13.87
CA ALA A 175 -28.75 -14.38 -13.26
C ALA A 175 -28.73 -15.16 -11.93
N MET A 176 -27.55 -15.37 -11.34
CA MET A 176 -27.41 -15.89 -9.97
C MET A 176 -27.88 -14.89 -8.91
N LEU A 177 -27.57 -13.61 -9.09
CA LEU A 177 -28.07 -12.52 -8.26
C LEU A 177 -28.88 -11.54 -9.10
N VAL A 178 -30.09 -11.19 -8.65
CA VAL A 178 -30.97 -10.26 -9.34
C VAL A 178 -31.38 -9.11 -8.44
N ALA A 179 -31.05 -7.88 -8.78
CA ALA A 179 -31.53 -6.69 -8.07
C ALA A 179 -32.76 -6.11 -8.78
N SER A 180 -33.90 -6.07 -8.09
CA SER A 180 -35.21 -5.75 -8.65
C SER A 180 -35.79 -4.47 -8.07
N SER A 181 -36.61 -3.77 -8.86
CA SER A 181 -37.31 -2.55 -8.43
C SER A 181 -38.64 -2.89 -7.72
N PRO A 182 -38.99 -2.24 -6.60
CA PRO A 182 -38.21 -1.22 -5.90
C PRO A 182 -36.94 -1.78 -5.24
N ALA A 183 -35.85 -1.00 -5.28
CA ALA A 183 -34.59 -1.35 -4.66
C ALA A 183 -34.72 -1.41 -3.13
N PRO A 184 -33.89 -2.23 -2.45
CA PRO A 184 -33.68 -2.09 -1.01
C PRO A 184 -33.24 -0.66 -0.65
N LYS A 185 -33.53 -0.23 0.58
CA LYS A 185 -33.09 1.07 1.12
C LYS A 185 -31.57 1.19 1.10
N THR A 186 -30.89 0.11 1.44
CA THR A 186 -29.44 -0.02 1.34
C THR A 186 -29.11 -1.29 0.57
N LEU A 187 -28.24 -1.18 -0.42
CA LEU A 187 -27.72 -2.30 -1.19
C LEU A 187 -26.21 -2.16 -1.27
N PHE A 188 -25.49 -2.97 -0.50
CA PHE A 188 -24.03 -3.03 -0.49
C PHE A 188 -23.57 -4.40 -0.98
N LEU A 189 -22.74 -4.40 -2.02
CA LEU A 189 -22.20 -5.60 -2.66
C LEU A 189 -20.70 -5.38 -2.88
N ASP A 190 -19.86 -6.17 -2.21
CA ASP A 190 -18.41 -5.97 -2.31
C ASP A 190 -17.65 -7.29 -2.07
N HIS A 191 -16.47 -7.44 -2.67
CA HIS A 191 -15.64 -8.65 -2.56
C HIS A 191 -16.39 -9.96 -2.89
N LEU A 192 -17.19 -9.97 -3.97
CA LEU A 192 -17.99 -11.11 -4.36
C LEU A 192 -17.34 -11.94 -5.47
N GLU A 193 -17.58 -13.24 -5.48
CA GLU A 193 -17.20 -14.11 -6.57
C GLU A 193 -18.43 -14.71 -7.24
N PHE A 194 -18.54 -14.55 -8.56
CA PHE A 194 -19.54 -15.20 -9.38
C PHE A 194 -18.84 -16.16 -10.33
N ALA A 195 -19.19 -17.44 -10.24
CA ALA A 195 -18.61 -18.49 -11.06
C ALA A 195 -19.71 -19.37 -11.70
N SER A 196 -19.51 -19.78 -12.96
CA SER A 196 -20.26 -20.90 -13.56
C SER A 196 -21.79 -20.69 -13.58
N SER A 197 -22.27 -19.53 -14.06
CA SER A 197 -23.70 -19.26 -14.20
C SER A 197 -24.21 -19.77 -15.56
N SER A 198 -25.40 -20.39 -15.62
CA SER A 198 -26.04 -20.70 -16.91
C SER A 198 -26.58 -19.48 -17.65
N SER A 199 -26.48 -18.29 -17.03
CA SER A 199 -26.94 -17.02 -17.58
C SER A 199 -25.91 -15.91 -17.29
N TYR A 200 -26.29 -14.81 -16.63
CA TYR A 200 -25.38 -13.80 -16.10
C TYR A 200 -24.96 -14.09 -14.64
N GLY A 201 -23.86 -13.49 -14.19
CA GLY A 201 -23.54 -13.42 -12.77
C GLY A 201 -24.55 -12.57 -12.01
N ILE A 202 -24.77 -11.34 -12.50
CA ILE A 202 -25.74 -10.37 -11.98
C ILE A 202 -26.67 -9.88 -13.08
N THR A 203 -27.95 -9.72 -12.77
CA THR A 203 -28.88 -8.86 -13.54
C THR A 203 -29.42 -7.78 -12.62
N THR A 204 -29.48 -6.53 -13.08
CA THR A 204 -30.03 -5.44 -12.28
C THR A 204 -31.06 -4.59 -13.02
N TYR A 205 -32.13 -4.27 -12.31
CA TYR A 205 -33.19 -3.34 -12.71
C TYR A 205 -33.22 -2.08 -11.83
N VAL A 206 -32.17 -1.87 -11.04
CA VAL A 206 -31.95 -0.71 -10.17
C VAL A 206 -30.48 -0.27 -10.27
N PRO A 207 -30.11 0.98 -9.92
CA PRO A 207 -28.70 1.35 -9.83
C PRO A 207 -28.02 0.52 -8.74
N LEU A 208 -26.79 0.06 -9.00
CA LEU A 208 -25.97 -0.61 -7.98
C LEU A 208 -24.50 -0.30 -8.20
N ALA A 209 -23.73 -0.49 -7.13
CA ALA A 209 -22.28 -0.46 -7.15
C ALA A 209 -21.77 -1.84 -6.70
N ILE A 210 -20.73 -2.33 -7.38
CA ILE A 210 -20.05 -3.56 -7.01
C ILE A 210 -18.57 -3.41 -7.32
N HIS A 211 -17.74 -3.65 -6.32
CA HIS A 211 -16.30 -3.48 -6.40
C HIS A 211 -15.60 -4.74 -5.90
N HIS A 212 -14.29 -4.84 -6.18
CA HIS A 212 -13.41 -5.89 -5.65
C HIS A 212 -13.89 -7.33 -5.93
N SER A 213 -14.74 -7.50 -6.95
CA SER A 213 -15.46 -8.73 -7.23
C SER A 213 -14.94 -9.43 -8.49
N ARG A 214 -15.24 -10.71 -8.64
CA ARG A 214 -14.73 -11.60 -9.68
C ARG A 214 -15.88 -12.22 -10.46
N PHE A 215 -15.78 -12.22 -11.79
CA PHE A 215 -16.78 -12.80 -12.70
C PHE A 215 -16.13 -13.74 -13.70
N TYR A 216 -16.51 -15.02 -13.73
CA TYR A 216 -15.98 -15.97 -14.71
C TYR A 216 -16.89 -17.19 -14.93
N GLY A 217 -16.76 -17.85 -16.08
CA GLY A 217 -17.50 -19.10 -16.38
C GLY A 217 -19.02 -18.96 -16.63
N HIS A 218 -19.56 -17.75 -16.71
CA HIS A 218 -20.96 -17.47 -17.08
C HIS A 218 -21.23 -17.64 -18.58
N ALA A 219 -22.40 -18.19 -18.92
CA ALA A 219 -22.79 -18.45 -20.31
C ALA A 219 -23.11 -17.18 -21.11
N LEU A 220 -23.73 -16.17 -20.50
CA LEU A 220 -24.17 -14.94 -21.20
C LEU A 220 -23.28 -13.72 -20.92
N GLY A 221 -22.76 -13.59 -19.69
CA GLY A 221 -21.85 -12.50 -19.31
C GLY A 221 -21.74 -12.30 -17.80
N ALA A 222 -20.96 -11.31 -17.38
CA ALA A 222 -20.82 -10.92 -15.98
C ALA A 222 -22.07 -10.22 -15.45
N ILE A 223 -22.45 -9.12 -16.11
CA ILE A 223 -23.50 -8.21 -15.64
C ILE A 223 -24.45 -7.88 -16.79
N ASN A 224 -25.75 -7.99 -16.53
CA ASN A 224 -26.81 -7.43 -17.38
C ASN A 224 -27.44 -6.22 -16.68
N ALA A 225 -27.23 -5.04 -17.25
CA ALA A 225 -27.82 -3.77 -16.80
C ALA A 225 -28.79 -3.18 -17.83
N ASP A 226 -29.25 -3.99 -18.78
CA ASP A 226 -30.28 -3.56 -19.73
C ASP A 226 -31.59 -3.29 -18.97
N PRO A 227 -32.35 -2.27 -19.39
CA PRO A 227 -33.65 -1.99 -18.78
C PRO A 227 -34.60 -3.18 -18.95
N ALA A 228 -35.53 -3.33 -18.01
CA ALA A 228 -36.63 -4.26 -18.17
C ALA A 228 -37.43 -3.91 -19.45
N PRO A 229 -38.00 -4.89 -20.18
CA PRO A 229 -38.82 -4.62 -21.35
C PRO A 229 -39.91 -3.58 -21.06
N GLY A 230 -39.86 -2.44 -21.74
CA GLY A 230 -40.80 -1.32 -21.55
C GLY A 230 -40.38 -0.25 -20.53
N ALA A 231 -39.22 -0.39 -19.88
CA ALA A 231 -38.67 0.61 -18.97
C ALA A 231 -37.57 1.46 -19.64
N VAL A 232 -37.55 2.75 -19.33
CA VAL A 232 -36.46 3.70 -19.62
C VAL A 232 -36.23 4.50 -18.34
N PRO A 233 -34.98 4.78 -17.92
CA PRO A 233 -33.70 4.56 -18.60
C PRO A 233 -32.93 3.27 -18.18
N ALA A 234 -31.84 2.99 -18.89
CA ALA A 234 -30.86 1.96 -18.50
C ALA A 234 -30.30 2.24 -17.10
N GLN A 235 -30.03 1.18 -16.34
CA GLN A 235 -29.53 1.31 -14.98
C GLN A 235 -28.02 1.56 -15.00
N THR A 236 -27.55 2.49 -14.16
CA THR A 236 -26.10 2.72 -14.00
C THR A 236 -25.53 1.71 -13.03
N VAL A 237 -24.56 0.94 -13.49
CA VAL A 237 -23.75 0.05 -12.66
C VAL A 237 -22.35 0.61 -12.54
N ARG A 238 -21.90 0.83 -11.30
CA ARG A 238 -20.51 1.12 -10.98
C ARG A 238 -19.76 -0.19 -10.76
N GLY A 239 -19.05 -0.64 -11.79
CA GLY A 239 -18.35 -1.92 -11.85
C GLY A 239 -16.84 -1.79 -11.97
N GLU A 240 -16.26 -0.67 -11.55
CA GLU A 240 -14.81 -0.51 -11.45
C GLU A 240 -14.20 -1.46 -10.40
N ASN A 241 -12.90 -1.72 -10.51
CA ASN A 241 -12.13 -2.56 -9.59
C ASN A 241 -12.63 -4.01 -9.48
N ASN A 242 -13.23 -4.53 -10.54
CA ASN A 242 -13.61 -5.95 -10.63
C ASN A 242 -12.68 -6.72 -11.58
N TRP A 243 -12.53 -8.03 -11.36
CA TRP A 243 -11.92 -8.93 -12.32
C TRP A 243 -12.98 -9.55 -13.22
N TRP A 244 -12.85 -9.30 -14.51
CA TRP A 244 -13.83 -9.74 -15.50
C TRP A 244 -13.50 -11.12 -16.07
N GLY A 245 -12.80 -11.98 -15.32
CA GLY A 245 -12.43 -13.33 -15.77
C GLY A 245 -11.24 -13.37 -16.72
N HIS A 246 -10.60 -12.23 -17.00
CA HIS A 246 -9.38 -12.15 -17.79
C HIS A 246 -8.62 -10.85 -17.51
N ALA A 247 -7.28 -10.88 -17.58
CA ALA A 247 -6.42 -9.74 -17.28
C ALA A 247 -6.59 -8.52 -18.19
N SER A 248 -6.98 -8.75 -19.45
CA SER A 248 -7.28 -7.66 -20.40
C SER A 248 -8.65 -7.01 -20.18
N GLY A 249 -9.37 -7.36 -19.11
CA GLY A 249 -10.66 -6.76 -18.76
C GLY A 249 -11.84 -7.32 -19.57
N PRO A 250 -13.03 -6.73 -19.41
CA PRO A 250 -14.25 -7.26 -20.01
C PRO A 250 -14.23 -7.14 -21.53
N SER A 251 -14.87 -8.08 -22.20
CA SER A 251 -15.16 -7.97 -23.63
C SER A 251 -16.26 -6.93 -23.84
N ALA A 252 -15.89 -5.76 -24.37
CA ALA A 252 -16.78 -4.64 -24.63
C ALA A 252 -16.34 -3.89 -25.90
N SER A 253 -17.26 -3.21 -26.58
CA SER A 253 -16.93 -2.38 -27.76
C SER A 253 -15.92 -1.28 -27.44
N SER A 254 -15.98 -0.72 -26.22
CA SER A 254 -15.03 0.24 -25.67
C SER A 254 -13.75 -0.40 -25.08
N ASN A 255 -13.60 -1.72 -25.17
CA ASN A 255 -12.39 -2.46 -24.83
C ASN A 255 -12.07 -3.54 -25.88
N PRO A 256 -11.60 -3.17 -27.09
CA PRO A 256 -11.42 -4.11 -28.20
C PRO A 256 -10.44 -5.28 -27.93
N GLY A 257 -9.51 -5.12 -26.98
CA GLY A 257 -8.58 -6.19 -26.54
C GLY A 257 -9.07 -7.02 -25.35
N GLY A 258 -10.27 -6.73 -24.82
CA GLY A 258 -10.87 -7.41 -23.69
C GLY A 258 -11.28 -8.83 -24.02
N ARG A 259 -10.71 -9.81 -23.30
CA ARG A 259 -11.03 -11.24 -23.43
C ARG A 259 -11.85 -11.78 -22.26
N GLY A 260 -12.17 -10.93 -21.29
CA GLY A 260 -12.98 -11.28 -20.14
C GLY A 260 -14.47 -11.38 -20.47
N GLN A 261 -15.25 -11.71 -19.45
CA GLN A 261 -16.70 -11.71 -19.47
C GLN A 261 -17.25 -10.38 -19.95
N ARG A 262 -18.21 -10.46 -20.87
CA ARG A 262 -18.94 -9.29 -21.37
C ARG A 262 -19.95 -8.77 -20.34
N PHE A 263 -20.43 -7.56 -20.55
CA PHE A 263 -21.61 -7.01 -19.87
C PHE A 263 -22.56 -6.37 -20.89
N THR A 264 -23.79 -6.09 -20.48
CA THR A 264 -24.77 -5.28 -21.24
C THR A 264 -25.30 -4.12 -20.40
N GLY A 265 -25.87 -3.11 -21.06
CA GLY A 265 -26.33 -1.87 -20.41
C GLY A 265 -25.22 -0.87 -20.05
N ASN A 266 -25.53 0.03 -19.12
CA ASN A 266 -24.64 1.13 -18.71
C ASN A 266 -23.76 0.73 -17.52
N VAL A 267 -22.59 0.15 -17.80
CA VAL A 267 -21.64 -0.33 -16.80
C VAL A 267 -20.30 0.38 -16.94
N SER A 268 -19.85 1.07 -15.90
CA SER A 268 -18.47 1.53 -15.81
C SER A 268 -17.59 0.39 -15.30
N TYR A 269 -16.41 0.20 -15.91
CA TYR A 269 -15.58 -0.98 -15.66
C TYR A 269 -14.08 -0.67 -15.64
N ARG A 270 -13.70 0.62 -15.74
CA ARG A 270 -12.31 1.07 -15.70
C ARG A 270 -12.09 1.91 -14.43
N PRO A 271 -11.03 1.63 -13.65
CA PRO A 271 -10.07 0.54 -13.83
C PRO A 271 -10.69 -0.84 -13.53
N TRP A 272 -10.02 -1.92 -13.95
CA TRP A 272 -10.38 -3.31 -13.62
C TRP A 272 -9.18 -4.05 -13.01
N LEU A 273 -9.44 -5.13 -12.27
CA LEU A 273 -8.39 -5.97 -11.70
C LEU A 273 -7.74 -6.81 -12.81
N GLY A 274 -6.42 -6.72 -13.00
CA GLY A 274 -5.70 -7.52 -14.00
C GLY A 274 -5.49 -8.98 -13.58
N GLN A 275 -5.16 -9.23 -12.31
CA GLN A 275 -4.76 -10.57 -11.83
C GLN A 275 -5.86 -11.33 -11.07
N GLY A 276 -7.04 -10.75 -10.87
CA GLY A 276 -8.12 -11.39 -10.12
C GLY A 276 -8.14 -11.12 -8.63
N THR A 277 -7.07 -10.60 -8.04
CA THR A 277 -6.99 -10.27 -6.61
C THR A 277 -7.15 -8.76 -6.40
N VAL A 278 -7.74 -8.38 -5.26
CA VAL A 278 -7.63 -7.01 -4.75
C VAL A 278 -6.14 -6.72 -4.54
N PRO A 279 -5.60 -5.62 -5.07
CA PRO A 279 -4.20 -5.30 -4.85
C PRO A 279 -3.97 -5.12 -3.35
N GLU A 280 -2.91 -5.72 -2.79
CA GLU A 280 -2.51 -5.42 -1.41
C GLU A 280 -2.31 -3.89 -1.29
N PRO A 281 -2.84 -3.23 -0.24
CA PRO A 281 -2.72 -1.79 -0.11
C PRO A 281 -1.26 -1.33 -0.19
N VAL A 282 -0.97 -0.35 -1.04
CA VAL A 282 0.36 0.23 -1.18
C VAL A 282 0.44 1.53 -0.39
N ILE A 283 1.51 1.68 0.38
CA ILE A 283 1.82 2.89 1.13
C ILE A 283 3.11 3.52 0.58
N ILE A 284 2.98 4.71 0.03
CA ILE A 284 4.10 5.54 -0.42
C ILE A 284 4.63 6.37 0.75
N ILE A 285 5.92 6.21 1.07
CA ILE A 285 6.60 6.93 2.15
C ILE A 285 7.59 7.93 1.54
N PRO A 286 7.27 9.24 1.55
CA PRO A 286 8.13 10.25 0.95
C PRO A 286 9.46 10.40 1.71
N GLY A 287 10.47 10.98 1.05
CA GLY A 287 11.73 11.38 1.66
C GLY A 287 11.66 12.72 2.41
N ILE A 288 12.82 13.17 2.89
CA ILE A 288 12.97 14.45 3.57
C ILE A 288 12.47 15.58 2.67
N LEU A 289 11.76 16.56 3.25
CA LEU A 289 11.09 17.65 2.53
C LEU A 289 9.97 17.22 1.58
N GLY A 290 9.57 15.94 1.55
CA GLY A 290 8.57 15.39 0.64
C GLY A 290 7.12 15.51 1.11
N THR A 291 6.88 16.18 2.25
CA THR A 291 5.55 16.42 2.83
C THR A 291 5.38 17.91 3.09
N GLU A 292 4.18 18.44 2.87
CA GLU A 292 3.86 19.81 3.27
C GLU A 292 4.00 19.99 4.79
N LEU A 293 4.47 21.14 5.25
CA LEU A 293 4.32 21.55 6.65
C LEU A 293 3.48 22.81 6.72
N LYS A 294 2.48 22.82 7.60
CA LYS A 294 1.53 23.90 7.79
C LYS A 294 1.56 24.42 9.22
N LYS A 295 1.15 25.67 9.41
CA LYS A 295 0.89 26.26 10.72
C LYS A 295 -0.43 27.01 10.68
N ALA A 296 -1.39 26.60 11.50
CA ALA A 296 -2.74 27.17 11.51
C ALA A 296 -3.36 27.25 10.09
N GLY A 297 -3.19 26.17 9.31
CA GLY A 297 -3.64 26.09 7.92
C GLY A 297 -2.75 26.80 6.88
N GLU A 298 -1.83 27.67 7.29
CA GLU A 298 -0.89 28.35 6.38
C GLU A 298 0.23 27.39 5.94
N LEU A 299 0.48 27.29 4.63
CA LEU A 299 1.59 26.53 4.08
C LEU A 299 2.93 27.19 4.44
N ILE A 300 3.79 26.48 5.18
CA ILE A 300 5.16 26.89 5.49
C ILE A 300 6.14 26.20 4.52
N TRP A 301 5.93 24.92 4.26
CA TRP A 301 6.75 24.15 3.32
C TRP A 301 5.88 23.38 2.32
N PRO A 302 6.16 23.39 1.01
CA PRO A 302 7.02 24.35 0.30
C PRO A 302 6.23 25.61 -0.08
N ASN A 303 6.40 26.74 0.62
CA ASN A 303 5.77 28.01 0.22
C ASN A 303 6.64 28.78 -0.79
N VAL A 304 6.64 28.32 -2.04
CA VAL A 304 7.49 28.88 -3.10
C VAL A 304 7.21 30.35 -3.38
N GLY A 305 5.94 30.77 -3.25
CA GLY A 305 5.55 32.17 -3.39
C GLY A 305 6.22 33.05 -2.33
N ARG A 306 6.22 32.61 -1.07
CA ARG A 306 6.87 33.36 0.01
C ARG A 306 8.40 33.35 -0.12
N MET A 307 8.98 32.23 -0.56
CA MET A 307 10.43 32.14 -0.87
C MET A 307 10.89 33.06 -2.01
N LEU A 308 9.99 33.45 -2.92
CA LEU A 308 10.31 34.41 -3.98
C LEU A 308 10.46 35.85 -3.43
N PHE A 309 9.71 36.21 -2.39
CA PHE A 309 9.61 37.57 -1.88
C PHE A 309 10.37 37.81 -0.57
N ASP A 310 10.56 36.77 0.26
CA ASP A 310 11.38 36.81 1.48
C ASP A 310 12.78 36.26 1.18
N ARG A 311 13.74 37.15 0.87
CA ARG A 311 15.12 36.76 0.52
C ARG A 311 15.87 36.01 1.63
N GLY A 312 15.41 36.11 2.88
CA GLY A 312 16.00 35.42 4.04
C GLY A 312 15.32 34.09 4.35
N ASP A 313 14.12 33.88 3.82
CA ASP A 313 13.18 32.82 4.21
C ASP A 313 12.92 32.77 5.74
N ASP A 314 12.92 33.92 6.41
CA ASP A 314 12.81 33.99 7.87
C ASP A 314 11.46 33.48 8.39
N PHE A 315 10.44 33.47 7.54
CA PHE A 315 9.16 32.82 7.86
C PHE A 315 9.28 31.33 8.19
N MET A 316 10.33 30.65 7.71
CA MET A 316 10.59 29.24 8.03
C MET A 316 11.24 29.05 9.40
N ASP A 317 11.51 30.11 10.18
CA ASP A 317 12.07 29.98 11.53
C ASP A 317 11.19 29.16 12.48
N VAL A 318 9.87 29.14 12.24
CA VAL A 318 8.92 28.28 12.96
C VAL A 318 9.22 26.78 12.78
N LEU A 319 10.00 26.42 11.75
CA LEU A 319 10.37 25.04 11.48
C LEU A 319 11.54 24.54 12.36
N LYS A 320 12.22 25.42 13.12
CA LYS A 320 13.31 25.00 14.02
C LYS A 320 12.80 24.03 15.09
N MET A 321 13.66 23.14 15.56
CA MET A 321 13.32 22.21 16.64
C MET A 321 14.07 22.55 17.93
N LYS A 322 13.54 22.07 19.04
CA LYS A 322 14.19 22.08 20.35
C LYS A 322 15.28 21.02 20.40
N ASP A 323 16.18 21.15 21.37
CA ASP A 323 17.30 20.22 21.55
C ASP A 323 16.85 18.79 21.92
N ASN A 324 15.63 18.61 22.41
CA ASN A 324 15.02 17.31 22.68
C ASN A 324 14.35 16.67 21.43
N GLY A 325 14.44 17.31 20.27
CA GLY A 325 13.86 16.79 19.02
C GLY A 325 12.38 17.10 18.80
N ASP A 326 11.75 17.88 19.69
CA ASP A 326 10.38 18.35 19.49
C ASP A 326 10.34 19.61 18.62
N PRO A 327 9.24 19.86 17.88
CA PRO A 327 9.01 21.15 17.23
C PRO A 327 9.14 22.32 18.22
N SER A 328 9.83 23.39 17.84
CA SER A 328 9.89 24.62 18.65
C SER A 328 8.51 25.26 18.76
N ASP A 329 7.72 25.15 17.69
CA ASP A 329 6.34 25.58 17.62
C ASP A 329 5.46 24.34 17.43
N SER A 330 4.64 24.04 18.45
CA SER A 330 3.74 22.87 18.45
C SER A 330 2.54 23.03 17.51
N GLY A 331 2.34 24.20 16.93
CA GLY A 331 1.30 24.44 15.91
C GLY A 331 1.73 24.07 14.49
N VAL A 332 2.96 23.57 14.30
CA VAL A 332 3.43 23.07 13.00
C VAL A 332 3.03 21.60 12.83
N GLU A 333 2.28 21.32 11.77
CA GLU A 333 1.73 20.00 11.49
C GLU A 333 2.00 19.55 10.03
N PRO A 334 2.11 18.23 9.77
CA PRO A 334 2.22 17.73 8.41
C PRO A 334 0.92 17.93 7.63
N GLY A 335 1.05 18.40 6.39
CA GLY A 335 -0.02 18.46 5.40
C GLY A 335 -0.02 17.22 4.50
N ARG A 336 -0.36 17.40 3.21
CA ARG A 336 -0.33 16.28 2.25
C ARG A 336 1.11 15.95 1.81
N GLY A 337 1.31 14.73 1.34
CA GLY A 337 2.50 14.38 0.58
C GLY A 337 2.58 15.22 -0.70
N ILE A 338 3.77 15.69 -1.03
CA ILE A 338 3.98 16.55 -2.20
C ILE A 338 3.79 15.71 -3.47
N ARG A 339 2.90 16.13 -4.37
CA ARG A 339 2.75 15.51 -5.70
C ARG A 339 3.83 16.00 -6.66
N SER A 340 3.94 17.31 -6.75
CA SER A 340 4.83 18.01 -7.64
C SER A 340 5.25 19.33 -6.99
N TYR A 341 6.36 19.89 -7.46
CA TYR A 341 6.79 21.23 -7.11
C TYR A 341 6.40 22.19 -8.24
N GLU A 342 5.77 23.30 -7.87
CA GLU A 342 5.18 24.26 -8.80
C GLU A 342 5.72 25.68 -8.55
N ILE A 343 5.92 26.44 -9.62
CA ILE A 343 6.21 27.89 -9.59
C ILE A 343 5.14 28.60 -10.43
N GLY A 344 4.19 29.24 -9.74
CA GLY A 344 2.98 29.75 -10.39
C GLY A 344 2.23 28.61 -11.09
N PRO A 345 1.80 28.77 -12.36
CA PRO A 345 1.07 27.71 -13.08
C PRO A 345 1.98 26.62 -13.67
N LYS A 346 3.30 26.62 -13.41
CA LYS A 346 4.26 25.71 -14.04
C LYS A 346 4.78 24.67 -13.05
N THR A 347 4.60 23.39 -13.38
CA THR A 347 5.29 22.28 -12.72
C THR A 347 6.78 22.32 -13.06
N VAL A 348 7.63 22.46 -12.04
CA VAL A 348 9.09 22.50 -12.19
C VAL A 348 9.78 21.18 -11.86
N SER A 349 9.15 20.34 -11.04
CA SER A 349 9.60 18.98 -10.79
C SER A 349 8.45 18.09 -10.38
N ASP A 350 8.34 16.93 -11.03
CA ASP A 350 7.51 15.83 -10.59
C ASP A 350 8.18 15.08 -9.43
N TYR A 351 7.40 14.75 -8.40
CA TYR A 351 7.84 14.00 -7.24
C TYR A 351 7.07 12.68 -7.07
N LEU A 352 5.78 12.75 -6.72
CA LEU A 352 4.88 11.59 -6.59
C LEU A 352 3.82 11.50 -7.69
N ASP A 353 3.55 12.59 -8.43
CA ASP A 353 2.39 12.67 -9.32
C ASP A 353 2.39 11.56 -10.38
N SER A 354 3.50 11.37 -11.09
CA SER A 354 3.57 10.26 -12.05
C SER A 354 3.51 8.89 -11.38
N LEU A 355 4.10 8.71 -10.18
CA LEU A 355 4.07 7.43 -9.46
C LEU A 355 2.63 7.05 -9.10
N MET A 356 1.86 8.02 -8.59
CA MET A 356 0.43 7.85 -8.32
C MET A 356 -0.32 7.45 -9.57
N ALA A 357 -0.07 8.14 -10.69
CA ALA A 357 -0.72 7.83 -11.97
C ALA A 357 -0.36 6.42 -12.49
N GLU A 358 0.87 5.95 -12.27
CA GLU A 358 1.29 4.60 -12.63
C GLU A 358 0.56 3.54 -11.79
N PHE A 359 0.43 3.77 -10.47
CA PHE A 359 -0.39 2.91 -9.61
C PHE A 359 -1.87 2.92 -10.01
N SER A 360 -2.44 4.08 -10.33
CA SER A 360 -3.81 4.17 -10.83
C SER A 360 -3.98 3.42 -12.16
N ALA A 361 -3.00 3.49 -13.05
CA ALA A 361 -3.00 2.69 -14.28
C ALA A 361 -2.90 1.18 -14.02
N ALA A 362 -2.26 0.79 -12.91
CA ALA A 362 -2.19 -0.59 -12.43
C ALA A 362 -3.44 -1.04 -11.64
N GLY A 363 -4.45 -0.18 -11.50
CA GLY A 363 -5.73 -0.50 -10.87
C GLY A 363 -5.83 -0.18 -9.38
N TYR A 364 -4.87 0.57 -8.83
CA TYR A 364 -4.95 1.06 -7.46
C TYR A 364 -5.79 2.34 -7.37
N VAL A 365 -6.50 2.52 -6.25
CA VAL A 365 -7.35 3.67 -6.01
C VAL A 365 -6.86 4.43 -4.79
N GLU A 366 -6.67 5.75 -4.96
CA GLU A 366 -6.20 6.61 -3.88
C GLU A 366 -7.18 6.61 -2.70
N ASN A 367 -6.65 6.42 -1.48
CA ASN A 367 -7.38 6.29 -0.22
C ASN A 367 -8.23 5.01 -0.08
N GLU A 368 -8.08 4.05 -0.99
CA GLU A 368 -8.71 2.73 -0.87
C GLU A 368 -7.66 1.61 -0.89
N SER A 369 -6.79 1.61 -1.91
CA SER A 369 -5.67 0.66 -2.06
C SER A 369 -4.33 1.34 -2.30
N LEU A 370 -4.31 2.66 -2.50
CA LEU A 370 -3.09 3.45 -2.63
C LEU A 370 -3.11 4.60 -1.62
N PHE A 371 -2.10 4.63 -0.77
CA PHE A 371 -1.97 5.60 0.31
C PHE A 371 -0.63 6.31 0.22
N VAL A 372 -0.60 7.57 0.64
CA VAL A 372 0.64 8.28 0.94
C VAL A 372 0.70 8.46 2.45
N PHE A 373 1.86 8.22 3.05
CA PHE A 373 2.11 8.48 4.46
C PHE A 373 2.83 9.82 4.64
N PRO A 374 2.11 10.95 4.73
CA PRO A 374 2.72 12.23 5.08
C PRO A 374 3.17 12.22 6.54
N TYR A 375 4.33 12.83 6.81
CA TYR A 375 4.89 12.96 8.15
C TYR A 375 5.73 14.23 8.29
N ASP A 376 6.00 14.61 9.54
CA ASP A 376 6.94 15.67 9.86
C ASP A 376 8.38 15.19 9.66
N TRP A 377 8.96 15.56 8.53
CA TRP A 377 10.28 15.11 8.10
C TRP A 377 11.45 15.67 8.93
N ARG A 378 11.18 16.50 9.95
CA ARG A 378 12.19 17.01 10.89
C ARG A 378 12.45 16.06 12.04
N VAL A 379 11.44 15.29 12.45
CA VAL A 379 11.42 14.46 13.66
C VAL A 379 12.27 13.20 13.50
N ASP A 380 12.69 12.61 14.61
CA ASP A 380 13.39 11.32 14.67
C ASP A 380 12.64 10.24 13.86
N ALA A 381 13.34 9.61 12.91
CA ALA A 381 12.76 8.62 12.00
C ALA A 381 12.18 7.39 12.73
N ARG A 382 12.65 7.08 13.94
CA ARG A 382 12.15 5.97 14.77
C ARG A 382 10.79 6.29 15.38
N ILE A 383 10.57 7.55 15.77
CA ILE A 383 9.25 8.03 16.21
C ILE A 383 8.29 8.02 15.03
N THR A 384 8.73 8.50 13.87
CA THR A 384 7.93 8.47 12.64
C THR A 384 7.58 7.05 12.20
N ALA A 385 8.47 6.08 12.42
CA ALA A 385 8.21 4.67 12.13
C ALA A 385 7.09 4.07 13.00
N GLN A 386 6.94 4.54 14.25
CA GLN A 386 5.78 4.19 15.06
C GLN A 386 4.49 4.74 14.44
N GLY A 387 4.50 5.99 13.98
CA GLY A 387 3.33 6.55 13.26
C GLY A 387 3.03 5.80 11.95
N LEU A 388 4.04 5.27 11.27
CA LEU A 388 3.85 4.40 10.10
C LEU A 388 3.16 3.09 10.50
N LYS A 389 3.56 2.47 11.61
CA LYS A 389 2.87 1.29 12.14
C LYS A 389 1.39 1.58 12.38
N ASP A 390 1.10 2.65 13.11
CA ASP A 390 -0.28 3.01 13.45
C ASP A 390 -1.12 3.20 12.18
N ARG A 391 -0.54 3.84 11.15
CA ARG A 391 -1.21 4.00 9.85
C ARG A 391 -1.40 2.68 9.10
N ILE A 392 -0.46 1.74 9.19
CA ILE A 392 -0.59 0.40 8.60
C ILE A 392 -1.74 -0.35 9.27
N ASP A 393 -1.80 -0.32 10.60
CA ASP A 393 -2.87 -0.98 11.36
C ASP A 393 -4.25 -0.42 10.97
N ASP A 394 -4.38 0.90 10.83
CA ASP A 394 -5.60 1.56 10.36
C ASP A 394 -5.98 1.09 8.94
N ILE A 395 -5.03 1.07 8.00
CA ILE A 395 -5.28 0.66 6.61
C ILE A 395 -5.72 -0.80 6.55
N LEU A 396 -5.09 -1.70 7.30
CA LEU A 396 -5.48 -3.12 7.33
C LEU A 396 -6.88 -3.30 7.92
N ALA A 397 -7.24 -2.53 8.95
CA ALA A 397 -8.58 -2.53 9.52
C ALA A 397 -9.64 -1.97 8.56
N GLU A 398 -9.31 -0.90 7.83
CA GLU A 398 -10.19 -0.25 6.85
C GLU A 398 -10.40 -1.10 5.59
N SER A 399 -9.33 -1.74 5.09
CA SER A 399 -9.34 -2.48 3.82
C SER A 399 -9.67 -3.98 3.96
N GLY A 400 -9.54 -4.55 5.17
CA GLY A 400 -9.65 -5.99 5.38
C GLY A 400 -8.48 -6.81 4.79
N ALA A 401 -7.43 -6.13 4.27
CA ALA A 401 -6.25 -6.81 3.75
C ALA A 401 -5.45 -7.47 4.87
N ALA A 402 -4.73 -8.55 4.54
CA ALA A 402 -3.85 -9.23 5.49
C ALA A 402 -2.46 -8.56 5.60
N ARG A 403 -2.03 -7.88 4.53
CA ARG A 403 -0.71 -7.26 4.38
C ARG A 403 -0.78 -6.00 3.54
N VAL A 404 0.26 -5.18 3.65
CA VAL A 404 0.50 -3.99 2.82
C VAL A 404 1.82 -4.10 2.07
N ASP A 405 1.97 -3.28 1.03
CA ASP A 405 3.23 -3.04 0.35
C ASP A 405 3.76 -1.64 0.65
N LEU A 406 5.08 -1.50 0.74
CA LEU A 406 5.75 -0.23 1.02
C LEU A 406 6.57 0.25 -0.18
N VAL A 407 6.40 1.52 -0.57
CA VAL A 407 7.28 2.19 -1.53
C VAL A 407 7.88 3.43 -0.89
N ALA A 408 9.14 3.33 -0.51
CA ALA A 408 9.81 4.32 0.31
C ALA A 408 10.94 5.03 -0.46
N HIS A 409 11.01 6.35 -0.34
CA HIS A 409 12.03 7.17 -0.99
C HIS A 409 12.95 7.84 0.03
N SER A 410 14.27 7.75 -0.17
CA SER A 410 15.27 8.50 0.61
C SER A 410 15.07 8.30 2.14
N LEU A 411 14.89 9.36 2.94
CA LEU A 411 14.57 9.27 4.37
C LEU A 411 13.36 8.37 4.67
N GLY A 412 12.37 8.32 3.78
CA GLY A 412 11.22 7.42 3.90
C GLY A 412 11.64 5.96 4.00
N GLY A 413 12.73 5.57 3.32
CA GLY A 413 13.28 4.22 3.43
C GLY A 413 13.94 3.94 4.78
N ILE A 414 14.49 4.96 5.45
CA ILE A 414 14.98 4.81 6.83
C ILE A 414 13.81 4.59 7.80
N ILE A 415 12.69 5.28 7.58
CA ILE A 415 11.46 5.09 8.36
C ILE A 415 10.89 3.68 8.14
N ALA A 416 10.74 3.25 6.88
CA ALA A 416 10.29 1.90 6.54
C ALA A 416 11.21 0.82 7.13
N LYS A 417 12.53 1.00 7.02
CA LYS A 417 13.51 0.09 7.62
C LYS A 417 13.40 0.05 9.14
N SER A 418 13.20 1.20 9.79
CA SER A 418 13.01 1.30 11.24
C SER A 418 11.76 0.57 11.71
N TYR A 419 10.66 0.67 10.95
CA TYR A 419 9.44 -0.08 11.19
C TYR A 419 9.68 -1.60 11.09
N LEU A 420 10.25 -2.08 9.98
CA LEU A 420 10.55 -3.50 9.79
C LEU A 420 11.54 -4.05 10.82
N TYR A 421 12.49 -3.23 11.29
CA TYR A 421 13.44 -3.61 12.33
C TYR A 421 12.78 -3.77 13.70
N ALA A 422 11.84 -2.87 14.05
CA ALA A 422 11.12 -2.92 15.31
C ALA A 422 10.02 -4.00 15.33
N HIS A 423 9.53 -4.40 14.16
CA HIS A 423 8.42 -5.34 14.00
C HIS A 423 8.78 -6.48 13.02
N PRO A 424 9.47 -7.54 13.50
CA PRO A 424 9.82 -8.69 12.67
C PRO A 424 8.59 -9.44 12.09
N ASP A 425 7.44 -9.29 12.74
CA ASP A 425 6.13 -9.82 12.34
C ASP A 425 5.29 -8.82 11.54
N ALA A 426 5.89 -7.74 11.04
CA ALA A 426 5.20 -6.71 10.27
C ALA A 426 4.39 -7.32 9.12
N PRO A 427 3.11 -6.95 8.96
CA PRO A 427 2.24 -7.42 7.88
C PRO A 427 2.60 -6.72 6.55
N VAL A 428 3.83 -6.92 6.07
CA VAL A 428 4.35 -6.33 4.83
C VAL A 428 4.73 -7.44 3.86
N ASP A 429 4.16 -7.45 2.66
CA ASP A 429 4.52 -8.44 1.63
C ASP A 429 5.75 -8.02 0.83
N ALA A 430 5.78 -6.79 0.33
CA ALA A 430 6.95 -6.20 -0.32
C ALA A 430 7.32 -4.79 0.18
N ALA A 431 8.61 -4.47 0.10
CA ALA A 431 9.14 -3.15 0.41
C ALA A 431 10.18 -2.71 -0.63
N VAL A 432 9.90 -1.60 -1.30
CA VAL A 432 10.79 -0.96 -2.28
C VAL A 432 11.49 0.24 -1.64
N PHE A 433 12.82 0.23 -1.64
CA PHE A 433 13.68 1.28 -1.10
C PHE A 433 14.37 2.04 -2.23
N ALA A 434 13.88 3.24 -2.56
CA ALA A 434 14.42 4.07 -3.63
C ALA A 434 15.40 5.12 -3.10
N GLY A 435 16.69 4.98 -3.44
CA GLY A 435 17.73 5.93 -3.05
C GLY A 435 17.90 6.08 -1.53
N THR A 436 17.67 5.02 -0.76
CA THR A 436 17.66 5.10 0.71
C THR A 436 19.09 5.17 1.25
N PRO A 437 19.48 6.19 2.02
CA PRO A 437 20.84 6.28 2.56
C PRO A 437 21.02 5.36 3.79
N HIS A 438 21.03 4.04 3.59
CA HIS A 438 21.04 3.06 4.68
C HIS A 438 22.19 3.21 5.67
N TRP A 439 23.37 3.68 5.21
CA TRP A 439 24.53 3.99 6.04
C TRP A 439 24.84 5.50 6.07
N GLY A 440 23.89 6.34 5.66
CA GLY A 440 24.03 7.79 5.60
C GLY A 440 24.66 8.31 4.30
N ALA A 441 24.64 9.63 4.16
CA ALA A 441 25.17 10.35 3.00
C ALA A 441 26.03 11.54 3.47
N PRO A 442 27.28 11.69 2.98
CA PRO A 442 28.13 12.82 3.35
C PRO A 442 27.52 14.19 3.10
N GLU A 443 26.59 14.32 2.13
CA GLU A 443 25.86 15.57 1.87
C GLU A 443 25.13 16.13 3.12
N ALA A 444 24.68 15.26 4.04
CA ALA A 444 24.08 15.69 5.30
C ALA A 444 25.09 16.49 6.17
N ALA A 445 26.33 16.02 6.27
CA ALA A 445 27.37 16.72 7.02
C ALA A 445 27.74 18.07 6.39
N LYS A 446 27.78 18.15 5.06
CA LYS A 446 28.00 19.40 4.32
C LYS A 446 26.89 20.41 4.61
N THR A 447 25.64 19.96 4.59
CA THR A 447 24.45 20.77 4.91
C THR A 447 24.55 21.35 6.32
N LEU A 448 24.88 20.52 7.32
CA LEU A 448 25.01 20.96 8.71
C LEU A 448 26.17 21.95 8.91
N LEU A 449 27.31 21.76 8.25
CA LEU A 449 28.50 22.59 8.45
C LEU A 449 28.41 23.94 7.75
N TRP A 450 28.16 23.95 6.44
CA TRP A 450 28.30 25.14 5.60
C TRP A 450 27.00 25.65 4.98
N GLY A 451 25.88 24.99 5.28
CA GLY A 451 24.61 25.25 4.62
C GLY A 451 24.57 24.61 3.23
N ASP A 452 23.42 24.05 2.93
CA ASP A 452 23.05 23.51 1.63
C ASP A 452 21.52 23.56 1.53
N ASP A 453 20.97 23.28 0.36
CA ASP A 453 19.53 23.23 0.14
C ASP A 453 18.99 21.79 0.08
N LEU A 454 19.79 20.80 0.52
CA LEU A 454 19.45 19.36 0.44
C LEU A 454 19.10 18.93 -1.01
N GLY A 455 19.61 19.64 -2.02
CA GLY A 455 19.33 19.46 -3.45
C GLY A 455 18.14 20.26 -3.99
N MET A 456 17.50 21.13 -3.18
CA MET A 456 16.32 21.92 -3.54
C MET A 456 16.62 23.08 -4.48
N ARG A 457 17.88 23.55 -4.64
CA ARG A 457 18.18 24.72 -5.49
C ARG A 457 17.66 24.58 -6.91
N PHE A 458 17.75 23.37 -7.45
CA PHE A 458 17.41 23.12 -8.85
C PHE A 458 15.91 23.12 -9.11
N ILE A 459 15.11 23.03 -8.04
CA ILE A 459 13.65 23.07 -8.07
C ILE A 459 13.15 24.45 -7.64
N ILE A 460 13.70 24.96 -6.54
CA ILE A 460 13.36 26.26 -5.96
C ILE A 460 14.65 27.12 -5.95
N PRO A 461 14.95 27.83 -7.05
CA PRO A 461 16.21 28.57 -7.17
C PRO A 461 16.34 29.73 -6.19
N PHE A 462 15.22 30.19 -5.62
CA PHE A 462 15.15 31.29 -4.65
C PHE A 462 15.31 30.85 -3.19
N LEU A 463 15.34 29.54 -2.92
CA LEU A 463 15.49 29.01 -1.56
C LEU A 463 16.86 29.37 -0.97
N SER A 464 16.86 29.93 0.23
CA SER A 464 18.06 30.29 0.99
C SER A 464 18.78 29.05 1.54
N PRO A 465 19.98 28.70 1.05
CA PRO A 465 20.75 27.57 1.58
C PRO A 465 21.19 27.82 3.02
N LYS A 466 21.32 29.09 3.41
CA LYS A 466 21.63 29.48 4.78
C LYS A 466 20.47 29.14 5.72
N LYS A 467 19.23 29.45 5.32
CA LYS A 467 18.04 29.15 6.13
C LYS A 467 17.83 27.65 6.28
N ILE A 468 17.93 26.89 5.19
CA ILE A 468 17.86 25.43 5.26
C ILE A 468 18.95 24.88 6.18
N GLY A 469 20.20 25.34 6.05
CA GLY A 469 21.27 24.98 6.98
C GLY A 469 20.96 25.31 8.45
N GLU A 470 20.37 26.48 8.73
CA GLU A 470 19.95 26.88 10.08
C GLU A 470 18.89 25.94 10.66
N ILE A 471 17.85 25.59 9.89
CA ILE A 471 16.79 24.70 10.36
C ILE A 471 17.33 23.27 10.47
N SER A 472 18.10 22.79 9.49
CA SER A 472 18.67 21.44 9.45
C SER A 472 19.59 21.15 10.63
N ARG A 473 20.30 22.15 11.16
CA ARG A 473 21.10 22.02 12.39
C ARG A 473 20.29 21.69 13.63
N THR A 474 18.96 21.82 13.56
CA THR A 474 18.03 21.45 14.62
C THR A 474 17.18 20.23 14.30
N MET A 475 17.34 19.54 13.16
CA MET A 475 16.47 18.41 12.80
C MET A 475 17.08 17.07 13.20
N PRO A 476 16.50 16.29 14.13
CA PRO A 476 16.93 14.91 14.39
C PRO A 476 17.14 14.07 13.12
N SER A 477 16.22 14.17 12.16
CA SER A 477 16.27 13.40 10.90
C SER A 477 17.52 13.67 10.07
N VAL A 478 18.03 14.91 10.01
CA VAL A 478 19.23 15.23 9.22
C VAL A 478 20.48 14.63 9.86
N TYR A 479 20.56 14.61 11.19
CA TYR A 479 21.68 13.96 11.89
C TYR A 479 21.63 12.44 11.70
N GLN A 480 20.45 11.84 11.62
CA GLN A 480 20.23 10.43 11.27
C GLN A 480 20.59 10.08 9.81
N LEU A 481 20.90 11.06 8.97
CA LEU A 481 21.42 10.85 7.61
C LEU A 481 22.95 10.98 7.54
N LEU A 482 23.62 11.25 8.67
CA LEU A 482 25.08 11.30 8.70
C LEU A 482 25.68 9.91 8.43
N PRO A 483 26.85 9.84 7.75
CA PRO A 483 27.53 8.57 7.53
C PRO A 483 27.79 7.78 8.82
N SER A 484 27.41 6.51 8.82
CA SER A 484 27.60 5.60 9.95
C SER A 484 28.99 4.96 9.97
N ALA A 485 29.25 4.12 10.99
CA ALA A 485 30.48 3.31 11.03
C ALA A 485 30.60 2.40 9.80
N ALA A 486 29.50 1.74 9.40
CA ALA A 486 29.47 0.88 8.22
C ALA A 486 29.82 1.64 6.93
N TYR A 487 29.41 2.90 6.81
CA TYR A 487 29.85 3.76 5.71
C TYR A 487 31.36 3.96 5.74
N THR A 488 31.93 4.34 6.88
CA THR A 488 33.37 4.61 6.98
C THR A 488 34.21 3.35 6.77
N ASP A 489 33.70 2.19 7.15
CA ASP A 489 34.38 0.91 6.92
C ASP A 489 34.47 0.58 5.43
N ARG A 490 33.41 0.90 4.66
CA ARG A 490 33.39 0.66 3.20
C ARG A 490 34.11 1.73 2.39
N PHE A 491 33.91 3.00 2.72
CA PHE A 491 34.35 4.14 1.89
C PHE A 491 35.57 4.88 2.46
N GLY A 492 35.99 4.55 3.67
CA GLY A 492 36.95 5.33 4.44
C GLY A 492 36.32 6.60 5.03
N SER A 493 37.18 7.49 5.54
CA SER A 493 36.71 8.74 6.16
C SER A 493 35.92 9.61 5.20
N TYR A 494 34.71 10.02 5.59
CA TYR A 494 33.91 11.01 4.86
C TYR A 494 34.27 12.45 5.22
N LEU A 495 35.12 12.68 6.24
CA LEU A 495 35.59 14.01 6.66
C LEU A 495 37.11 14.10 6.67
N VAL A 496 37.64 15.22 6.18
CA VAL A 496 39.06 15.52 6.21
C VAL A 496 39.24 16.96 6.63
N ASP A 497 40.19 17.20 7.54
CA ASP A 497 40.66 18.53 7.89
C ASP A 497 42.08 18.70 7.32
N GLU A 498 42.19 19.28 6.12
CA GLU A 498 43.48 19.56 5.48
C GLU A 498 44.32 20.52 6.33
N THR A 499 43.69 21.38 7.14
CA THR A 499 44.42 22.35 7.97
C THR A 499 45.20 21.68 9.10
N LYS A 500 44.79 20.47 9.48
CA LYS A 500 45.43 19.64 10.50
C LYS A 500 46.02 18.35 9.94
N ASN A 501 45.97 18.17 8.62
CA ASN A 501 46.32 16.92 7.93
C ASN A 501 45.66 15.68 8.58
N LYS A 502 44.38 15.78 8.96
CA LYS A 502 43.66 14.75 9.72
C LYS A 502 42.46 14.19 8.94
N THR A 503 42.36 12.87 8.89
CA THR A 503 41.14 12.12 8.56
C THR A 503 40.47 11.66 9.86
N PHE A 504 39.16 11.39 9.81
CA PHE A 504 38.38 11.05 11.01
C PHE A 504 37.74 9.68 10.85
N SER A 505 37.86 8.81 11.85
CA SER A 505 36.98 7.65 11.99
C SER A 505 35.52 8.10 12.20
N ALA A 506 34.55 7.18 12.14
CA ALA A 506 33.16 7.50 12.45
C ALA A 506 33.01 8.13 13.86
N ALA A 507 33.64 7.55 14.87
CA ALA A 507 33.59 8.07 16.25
C ALA A 507 34.23 9.46 16.38
N GLU A 508 35.38 9.69 15.72
CA GLU A 508 36.04 11.00 15.75
C GLU A 508 35.30 12.06 14.92
N SER A 509 34.57 11.64 13.89
CA SER A 509 33.80 12.54 13.02
C SER A 509 32.73 13.29 13.81
N GLN A 510 32.00 12.59 14.69
CA GLN A 510 31.04 13.23 15.61
C GLN A 510 31.71 14.27 16.51
N SER A 511 32.82 13.90 17.15
CA SER A 511 33.56 14.80 18.05
C SER A 511 34.06 16.04 17.30
N TRP A 512 34.54 15.86 16.08
CA TRP A 512 34.98 16.96 15.24
C TRP A 512 33.81 17.85 14.82
N LEU A 513 32.68 17.28 14.41
CA LEU A 513 31.48 18.04 14.04
C LEU A 513 30.94 18.88 15.21
N VAL A 514 30.94 18.34 16.43
CA VAL A 514 30.61 19.11 17.65
C VAL A 514 31.60 20.27 17.85
N SER A 515 32.89 20.04 17.61
CA SER A 515 33.90 21.11 17.67
C SER A 515 33.71 22.21 16.61
N GLN A 516 32.92 21.94 15.55
CA GLN A 516 32.54 22.94 14.55
C GLN A 516 31.24 23.70 14.92
N GLY A 517 30.71 23.49 16.13
CA GLY A 517 29.54 24.20 16.65
C GLY A 517 28.20 23.47 16.45
N LEU A 518 28.21 22.21 16.02
CA LEU A 518 27.00 21.39 16.00
C LEU A 518 26.63 20.91 17.40
N LYS A 519 25.33 20.85 17.68
CA LYS A 519 24.81 20.58 19.02
C LYS A 519 24.84 19.09 19.32
N LYS A 520 25.46 18.72 20.45
CA LYS A 520 25.61 17.31 20.88
C LYS A 520 24.29 16.53 20.92
N PRO A 521 23.17 17.04 21.49
CA PRO A 521 21.94 16.26 21.63
C PRO A 521 21.46 15.61 20.33
N PHE A 522 21.65 16.26 19.18
CA PHE A 522 21.19 15.70 17.92
C PHE A 522 22.01 14.50 17.40
N PHE A 523 23.27 14.37 17.83
CA PHE A 523 24.06 13.18 17.52
C PHE A 523 23.59 11.96 18.31
N ASP A 524 22.94 12.15 19.46
CA ASP A 524 22.41 11.03 20.23
C ASP A 524 21.23 10.37 19.45
N PHE A 525 20.47 11.13 18.64
CA PHE A 525 19.48 10.55 17.70
C PHE A 525 20.11 9.74 16.57
N ALA A 526 21.23 10.22 16.03
CA ALA A 526 21.97 9.51 14.99
C ALA A 526 22.56 8.19 15.51
N ALA A 527 23.21 8.24 16.68
CA ALA A 527 23.79 7.08 17.34
C ALA A 527 22.73 6.04 17.72
N ALA A 528 21.54 6.49 18.12
CA ALA A 528 20.45 5.61 18.50
C ALA A 528 19.69 5.00 17.29
N LEU A 529 19.97 5.46 16.07
CA LEU A 529 19.53 4.81 14.82
C LEU A 529 20.63 3.88 14.27
N HIS A 530 21.84 4.40 14.07
CA HIS A 530 22.96 3.68 13.46
C HIS A 530 23.68 2.75 14.46
N THR A 531 22.94 1.76 14.97
CA THR A 531 23.52 0.63 15.70
C THR A 531 24.10 -0.38 14.71
N PRO A 532 25.12 -1.17 15.09
CA PRO A 532 25.62 -2.24 14.23
C PRO A 532 24.52 -3.20 13.75
N GLU A 533 23.55 -3.50 14.61
CA GLU A 533 22.42 -4.37 14.32
C GLU A 533 21.47 -3.75 13.29
N PHE A 534 21.15 -2.45 13.42
CA PHE A 534 20.31 -1.75 12.45
C PHE A 534 21.00 -1.60 11.10
N ASP A 535 22.28 -1.24 11.07
CA ASP A 535 23.03 -1.04 9.83
C ASP A 535 23.24 -2.35 9.06
N ALA A 536 23.36 -3.48 9.76
CA ALA A 536 23.44 -4.82 9.17
C ALA A 536 22.09 -5.51 8.99
N PHE A 537 20.97 -4.87 9.36
CA PHE A 537 19.65 -5.48 9.36
C PHE A 537 19.25 -6.03 7.98
N ALA A 538 18.74 -7.26 8.00
CA ALA A 538 18.15 -7.94 6.86
C ALA A 538 16.69 -8.29 7.22
N PRO A 539 15.69 -7.67 6.59
CA PRO A 539 14.29 -8.01 6.85
C PRO A 539 13.98 -9.49 6.54
N GLU A 540 13.32 -10.18 7.47
CA GLU A 540 12.90 -11.59 7.33
C GLU A 540 11.37 -11.63 7.43
N GLY A 541 10.67 -11.43 6.31
CA GLY A 541 9.20 -11.41 6.28
C GLY A 541 8.60 -10.68 5.09
N ALA A 542 9.34 -9.69 4.56
CA ALA A 542 8.97 -8.94 3.36
C ALA A 542 9.96 -9.19 2.21
N ARG A 543 9.46 -9.20 0.98
CA ARG A 543 10.27 -9.13 -0.24
C ARG A 543 10.86 -7.72 -0.36
N THR A 544 12.17 -7.60 -0.22
CA THR A 544 12.84 -6.29 -0.20
C THR A 544 13.58 -6.00 -1.50
N TYR A 545 13.40 -4.79 -2.03
CA TYR A 545 14.00 -4.35 -3.28
C TYR A 545 14.68 -2.99 -3.11
N SER A 546 15.86 -2.81 -3.68
CA SER A 546 16.58 -1.53 -3.68
C SER A 546 16.62 -0.94 -5.08
N LEU A 547 16.12 0.28 -5.25
CA LEU A 547 16.18 1.05 -6.50
C LEU A 547 17.23 2.16 -6.35
N SER A 548 18.41 1.94 -6.90
CA SER A 548 19.56 2.83 -6.73
C SER A 548 19.91 3.57 -8.02
N GLY A 549 19.85 4.90 -7.98
CA GLY A 549 20.49 5.71 -9.02
C GLY A 549 22.01 5.62 -8.91
N CYS A 550 22.70 5.55 -10.04
CA CYS A 550 24.15 5.42 -10.02
C CYS A 550 24.84 6.23 -11.13
N ALA A 551 26.18 6.19 -11.18
CA ALA A 551 26.98 6.91 -12.18
C ALA A 551 26.80 8.44 -12.23
N ARG A 552 26.24 9.07 -11.19
CA ARG A 552 26.27 10.53 -10.99
C ARG A 552 27.30 10.92 -9.93
N PRO A 553 28.03 12.04 -10.11
CA PRO A 553 28.91 12.57 -9.07
C PRO A 553 28.12 12.84 -7.80
N THR A 554 28.49 12.13 -6.73
CA THR A 554 27.81 12.18 -5.43
C THR A 554 28.84 12.39 -4.34
N VAL A 555 28.58 13.27 -3.36
CA VAL A 555 29.59 13.61 -2.35
C VAL A 555 29.93 12.36 -1.53
N GLY A 556 31.19 11.91 -1.63
CA GLY A 556 31.71 10.77 -0.90
C GLY A 556 32.58 11.16 0.29
N GLN A 557 33.20 12.33 0.23
CA GLN A 557 34.04 12.88 1.29
C GLN A 557 34.09 14.41 1.20
N ILE A 558 34.12 15.07 2.36
CA ILE A 558 34.22 16.52 2.50
C ILE A 558 35.54 16.89 3.15
N ILE A 559 36.18 17.92 2.61
CA ILE A 559 37.52 18.36 2.98
C ILE A 559 37.46 19.82 3.42
N LYS A 560 37.68 20.09 4.71
CA LYS A 560 37.85 21.46 5.22
C LYS A 560 39.18 22.02 4.76
N LYS A 561 39.16 23.23 4.17
CA LYS A 561 40.33 23.92 3.63
C LYS A 561 40.76 25.11 4.48
N ASN A 562 42.03 25.49 4.37
CA ASN A 562 42.52 26.73 4.97
C ASN A 562 41.97 27.94 4.18
N SER A 563 41.11 28.72 4.82
CA SER A 563 40.45 29.89 4.24
C SER A 563 41.41 30.99 3.77
N ALA A 564 42.66 31.01 4.25
CA ALA A 564 43.62 32.07 3.93
C ALA A 564 44.29 31.93 2.55
N ALA A 565 44.27 30.73 1.93
CA ALA A 565 45.00 30.46 0.68
C ALA A 565 44.12 30.18 -0.54
N LYS A 566 42.83 29.86 -0.36
CA LYS A 566 41.91 29.48 -1.44
C LYS A 566 40.55 30.15 -1.22
N LYS A 567 39.90 30.63 -2.29
CA LYS A 567 38.56 31.28 -2.29
C LYS A 567 37.39 30.43 -1.74
N SER A 568 37.65 29.27 -1.12
CA SER A 568 36.65 28.34 -0.59
C SER A 568 37.11 27.73 0.73
N VAL A 569 36.18 27.63 1.69
CA VAL A 569 36.39 27.06 3.04
C VAL A 569 36.31 25.52 3.09
N TYR A 570 35.83 24.88 2.02
CA TYR A 570 35.84 23.41 1.87
C TYR A 570 36.01 22.98 0.40
N ALA A 571 36.24 21.69 0.19
CA ALA A 571 36.10 20.99 -1.08
C ALA A 571 35.44 19.62 -0.88
N VAL A 572 34.99 19.00 -1.97
CA VAL A 572 34.37 17.67 -1.94
C VAL A 572 35.04 16.72 -2.93
N ASN A 573 35.16 15.46 -2.52
CA ASN A 573 35.49 14.34 -3.39
C ASN A 573 34.20 13.59 -3.73
N PHE A 574 34.07 13.22 -4.99
CA PHE A 574 32.88 12.54 -5.49
C PHE A 574 33.11 11.04 -5.65
N VAL A 575 32.06 10.27 -5.33
CA VAL A 575 31.90 8.85 -5.62
C VAL A 575 30.69 8.66 -6.53
N ALA A 576 30.49 7.45 -7.06
CA ALA A 576 29.31 7.14 -7.84
C ALA A 576 28.06 7.04 -6.94
N GLY A 577 26.95 7.58 -7.41
CA GLY A 577 25.65 7.54 -6.74
C GLY A 577 24.59 8.22 -7.60
N ASP A 578 23.54 8.73 -6.97
CA ASP A 578 22.40 9.38 -7.62
C ASP A 578 22.44 10.93 -7.56
N GLY A 579 23.56 11.48 -7.11
CA GLY A 579 23.77 12.91 -6.87
C GLY A 579 23.57 13.33 -5.41
N THR A 580 23.02 12.46 -4.56
CA THR A 580 22.85 12.71 -3.12
C THR A 580 23.39 11.54 -2.30
N VAL A 581 22.99 10.31 -2.60
CA VAL A 581 23.34 9.10 -1.87
C VAL A 581 24.36 8.27 -2.66
N PRO A 582 25.55 7.99 -2.09
CA PRO A 582 26.50 7.06 -2.69
C PRO A 582 25.86 5.70 -2.94
N VAL A 583 26.11 5.10 -4.11
CA VAL A 583 25.44 3.84 -4.51
C VAL A 583 25.63 2.72 -3.48
N GLY A 584 26.82 2.60 -2.90
CA GLY A 584 27.12 1.58 -1.88
C GLY A 584 26.51 1.84 -0.49
N SER A 585 25.89 3.01 -0.27
CA SER A 585 24.98 3.23 0.87
C SER A 585 23.52 2.99 0.46
N SER A 586 23.17 3.15 -0.82
CA SER A 586 21.81 2.93 -1.33
C SER A 586 21.49 1.44 -1.53
N ASP A 587 22.49 0.64 -1.88
CA ASP A 587 22.38 -0.82 -2.08
C ASP A 587 22.73 -1.66 -0.84
N ALA A 588 22.91 -1.00 0.31
CA ALA A 588 23.44 -1.61 1.53
C ALA A 588 22.43 -2.42 2.36
N LEU A 589 21.15 -2.48 1.94
CA LEU A 589 20.16 -3.32 2.61
C LEU A 589 20.44 -4.80 2.33
N ALA A 590 20.78 -5.55 3.38
CA ALA A 590 21.08 -6.97 3.26
C ALA A 590 19.86 -7.77 2.77
N LYS A 591 20.11 -8.78 1.92
CA LYS A 591 19.10 -9.64 1.26
C LYS A 591 18.15 -8.94 0.27
N ALA A 592 18.26 -7.62 0.07
CA ALA A 592 17.46 -6.94 -0.94
C ALA A 592 17.92 -7.29 -2.37
N GLU A 593 16.95 -7.48 -3.27
CA GLU A 593 17.25 -7.54 -4.70
C GLU A 593 17.54 -6.12 -5.20
N ASN A 594 18.70 -5.93 -5.83
CA ASN A 594 19.22 -4.61 -6.15
C ASN A 594 19.06 -4.29 -7.64
N PHE A 595 18.46 -3.14 -7.92
CA PHE A 595 18.32 -2.56 -9.26
C PHE A 595 19.07 -1.23 -9.35
N TYR A 596 19.80 -1.04 -10.44
CA TYR A 596 20.68 0.10 -10.65
C TYR A 596 20.32 0.82 -11.95
N VAL A 597 20.23 2.15 -11.90
CA VAL A 597 19.94 2.98 -13.08
C VAL A 597 21.00 4.07 -13.25
N PRO A 598 21.94 3.87 -14.19
CA PRO A 598 22.96 4.87 -14.50
C PRO A 598 22.35 6.21 -14.91
N GLY A 599 22.81 7.30 -14.29
CA GLY A 599 22.40 8.67 -14.59
C GLY A 599 21.11 9.13 -13.90
N ALA A 600 20.37 8.24 -13.23
CA ALA A 600 19.15 8.59 -12.52
C ALA A 600 19.43 9.51 -11.33
N ALA A 601 18.67 10.61 -11.24
CA ALA A 601 18.83 11.60 -10.18
C ALA A 601 17.99 11.26 -8.95
N HIS A 602 18.55 11.40 -7.74
CA HIS A 602 17.96 11.06 -6.45
C HIS A 602 16.46 11.38 -6.35
N ARG A 603 16.11 12.66 -6.49
CA ARG A 603 14.74 13.17 -6.30
C ARG A 603 13.71 12.70 -7.31
N ARG A 604 14.17 12.19 -8.45
CA ARG A 604 13.32 11.73 -9.54
C ARG A 604 13.33 10.21 -9.64
N LEU A 605 13.92 9.48 -8.69
CA LEU A 605 14.03 8.03 -8.77
C LEU A 605 12.66 7.39 -8.97
N LEU A 606 11.65 7.82 -8.18
CA LEU A 606 10.29 7.28 -8.28
C LEU A 606 9.41 7.97 -9.34
N SER A 607 9.83 9.08 -9.95
CA SER A 607 9.08 9.74 -11.03
C SER A 607 9.61 9.39 -12.43
N GLN A 608 10.85 8.91 -12.55
CA GLN A 608 11.44 8.46 -13.82
C GLN A 608 10.82 7.15 -14.31
N ALA A 609 10.32 7.14 -15.55
CA ALA A 609 9.50 6.05 -16.08
C ALA A 609 10.04 4.62 -15.88
N PRO A 610 11.33 4.30 -16.14
CA PRO A 610 11.82 2.93 -15.95
C PRO A 610 11.74 2.46 -14.50
N LEU A 611 12.12 3.31 -13.54
CA LEU A 611 12.14 2.98 -12.12
C LEU A 611 10.74 3.02 -11.51
N ARG A 612 9.92 3.98 -11.91
CA ARG A 612 8.54 4.10 -11.45
C ARG A 612 7.73 2.87 -11.80
N ARG A 613 7.77 2.45 -13.07
CA ARG A 613 7.06 1.24 -13.53
C ARG A 613 7.60 0.00 -12.83
N LEU A 614 8.92 -0.13 -12.69
CA LEU A 614 9.51 -1.23 -11.94
C LEU A 614 9.04 -1.25 -10.48
N ALA A 615 8.95 -0.10 -9.80
CA ALA A 615 8.45 -0.05 -8.42
C ALA A 615 7.02 -0.60 -8.33
N VAL A 616 6.14 -0.22 -9.25
CA VAL A 616 4.76 -0.72 -9.35
C VAL A 616 4.72 -2.22 -9.66
N ASP A 617 5.53 -2.68 -10.61
CA ASP A 617 5.61 -4.09 -11.01
C ASP A 617 6.11 -4.98 -9.86
N LEU A 618 7.06 -4.50 -9.06
CA LEU A 618 7.64 -5.24 -7.93
C LEU A 618 6.63 -5.46 -6.79
N VAL A 619 5.91 -4.40 -6.39
CA VAL A 619 4.90 -4.51 -5.32
C VAL A 619 3.67 -5.28 -5.80
N SER A 620 3.16 -4.99 -7.00
CA SER A 620 2.02 -5.72 -7.58
C SER A 620 2.29 -7.19 -7.96
N GLY A 621 3.52 -7.68 -7.81
CA GLY A 621 3.91 -9.05 -8.22
C GLY A 621 3.91 -9.27 -9.74
N SER A 622 3.76 -8.20 -10.52
CA SER A 622 3.74 -8.23 -11.99
C SER A 622 5.14 -8.25 -12.61
N TYR A 623 6.19 -7.99 -11.82
CA TYR A 623 7.57 -8.00 -12.27
C TYR A 623 7.95 -9.35 -12.89
N ARG A 624 8.54 -9.28 -14.10
CA ARG A 624 9.14 -10.41 -14.80
C ARG A 624 10.57 -10.03 -15.21
N PRO A 625 11.60 -10.84 -14.87
CA PRO A 625 12.99 -10.53 -15.22
C PRO A 625 13.24 -10.23 -16.70
N GLU A 626 12.48 -10.86 -17.59
CA GLU A 626 12.51 -10.68 -19.04
C GLU A 626 11.99 -9.32 -19.52
N ASP A 627 11.14 -8.66 -18.73
CA ASP A 627 10.56 -7.35 -19.05
C ASP A 627 11.41 -6.18 -18.54
N LEU A 628 12.54 -6.47 -17.89
CA LEU A 628 13.42 -5.46 -17.33
C LEU A 628 14.06 -4.62 -18.46
N PRO A 629 13.84 -3.30 -18.53
CA PRO A 629 14.42 -2.48 -19.58
C PRO A 629 15.96 -2.48 -19.52
N ASP A 630 16.64 -2.42 -20.68
CA ASP A 630 18.12 -2.35 -20.77
C ASP A 630 18.76 -1.18 -19.99
N THR A 631 17.95 -0.17 -19.65
CA THR A 631 18.36 0.98 -18.84
C THR A 631 18.49 0.65 -17.35
N ILE A 632 17.93 -0.46 -16.89
CA ILE A 632 17.98 -0.95 -15.51
C ILE A 632 18.87 -2.20 -15.44
N ARG A 633 19.75 -2.24 -14.45
CA ARG A 633 20.70 -3.33 -14.25
C ARG A 633 20.45 -4.01 -12.92
N ARG A 634 20.77 -5.30 -12.83
CA ARG A 634 20.73 -6.09 -11.58
C ARG A 634 22.08 -6.17 -10.86
N HIS A 635 23.09 -5.49 -11.40
CA HIS A 635 24.44 -5.43 -10.83
C HIS A 635 25.01 -4.03 -10.96
N ALA A 636 25.93 -3.67 -10.07
CA ALA A 636 26.57 -2.36 -10.05
C ALA A 636 27.60 -2.15 -11.20
N ALA A 637 27.76 -3.10 -12.13
CA ALA A 637 28.67 -2.92 -13.26
C ALA A 637 28.25 -1.69 -14.09
N GLY A 638 29.20 -0.79 -14.33
CA GLY A 638 28.99 0.51 -14.98
C GLY A 638 28.35 1.59 -14.10
N CYS A 639 28.17 1.34 -12.80
CA CYS A 639 27.93 2.36 -11.78
C CYS A 639 29.24 2.98 -11.30
N SER A 640 30.04 3.50 -12.24
CA SER A 640 31.27 4.23 -11.97
C SER A 640 31.19 5.66 -12.50
N LEU A 641 32.03 6.55 -11.97
CA LEU A 641 32.20 7.87 -12.55
C LEU A 641 33.15 7.76 -13.75
N GLY A 642 32.68 8.12 -14.95
CA GLY A 642 33.53 8.23 -16.12
C GLY A 642 34.38 9.51 -16.06
N GLY A 643 35.71 9.38 -16.17
CA GLY A 643 36.64 10.51 -16.26
C GLY A 643 37.11 11.07 -14.90
N ARG A 644 38.14 11.92 -14.95
CA ARG A 644 38.80 12.50 -13.76
C ARG A 644 38.03 13.75 -13.31
N LEU A 645 37.19 13.64 -12.27
CA LEU A 645 36.56 14.79 -11.63
C LEU A 645 37.59 15.52 -10.76
N LEU A 646 37.89 16.77 -11.11
CA LEU A 646 38.68 17.69 -10.29
C LEU A 646 37.81 18.18 -9.12
N ALA A 647 38.34 18.12 -7.91
CA ALA A 647 37.67 18.58 -6.69
C ALA A 647 36.98 19.94 -6.88
N ALA A 648 35.69 20.02 -6.57
CA ALA A 648 34.95 21.28 -6.62
C ALA A 648 35.18 22.07 -5.32
N ALA A 649 35.46 23.38 -5.45
CA ALA A 649 35.68 24.29 -4.33
C ALA A 649 34.66 25.43 -4.40
N GLY A 650 33.78 25.55 -3.40
CA GLY A 650 32.88 26.69 -3.21
C GLY A 650 31.43 26.31 -2.88
N PRO A 651 30.59 27.30 -2.51
CA PRO A 651 29.16 27.13 -2.16
C PRO A 651 28.23 26.86 -3.36
N ALA A 652 28.78 26.76 -4.58
CA ALA A 652 28.02 26.41 -5.77
C ALA A 652 28.69 25.22 -6.47
N ILE A 653 28.01 24.09 -6.51
CA ILE A 653 28.39 22.97 -7.38
C ILE A 653 28.10 23.41 -8.82
N VAL A 654 29.15 23.80 -9.55
CA VAL A 654 29.06 24.01 -11.00
C VAL A 654 29.01 22.64 -11.65
N HIS A 655 27.81 22.14 -11.95
CA HIS A 655 27.64 21.06 -12.91
C HIS A 655 27.88 21.63 -14.31
N THR A 656 29.09 21.50 -14.84
CA THR A 656 29.33 21.72 -16.27
C THR A 656 28.48 20.71 -17.05
N ARG A 657 27.70 21.19 -18.03
CA ARG A 657 26.97 20.34 -18.98
C ARG A 657 27.95 19.36 -19.63
N TRP A 658 27.77 18.07 -19.39
CA TRP A 658 28.45 17.02 -20.15
C TRP A 658 27.71 16.84 -21.48
N LYS A 659 28.30 17.31 -22.58
CA LYS A 659 27.91 16.86 -23.93
C LYS A 659 28.53 15.47 -24.15
N SER A 660 27.73 14.52 -24.62
CA SER A 660 28.21 13.18 -24.98
C SER A 660 29.26 13.26 -26.09
N PRO A 661 30.18 12.27 -26.20
CA PRO A 661 31.18 12.25 -27.24
C PRO A 661 30.57 11.70 -28.54
N ALA A 662 29.78 12.52 -29.22
CA ALA A 662 29.45 12.34 -30.62
C ALA A 662 29.25 13.71 -31.28
N ALA A 663 29.83 13.89 -32.47
CA ALA A 663 29.85 15.10 -33.30
C ALA A 663 30.94 16.15 -32.99
N LYS A 664 32.20 15.78 -33.29
CA LYS A 664 33.14 16.75 -33.90
C LYS A 664 32.84 16.81 -35.41
N ARG A 665 32.26 17.92 -35.87
CA ARG A 665 32.57 18.60 -37.14
C ARG A 665 31.58 19.75 -37.35
N ALA A 666 32.02 20.96 -37.05
CA ALA A 666 31.78 22.13 -37.91
C ALA A 666 32.77 23.22 -37.49
N ARG A 667 33.48 23.71 -38.51
CA ARG A 667 34.49 24.77 -38.50
C ARG A 667 33.79 26.06 -38.93
N LEU A 668 34.42 27.21 -38.62
CA LEU A 668 34.24 28.55 -39.22
C LEU A 668 32.94 29.27 -38.77
N ILE A 669 32.95 30.54 -38.36
CA ILE A 669 33.86 31.69 -38.52
C ILE A 669 33.96 32.43 -37.19
#